data_AF-A0A2V8Y1I0-F1
#
_entry.id   AF-A0A2V8Y1I0-F1
#
_cell.length_a   1.000
_cell.length_b   1.000
_cell.length_c   1.000
_cell.angle_alpha   90.00
_cell.angle_beta   90.00
_cell.angle_gamma   90.00
#
_symmetry.space_group_name_H-M   'P 1'
#
loop_
_entity.id
_entity.type
_entity.pdbx_description
1 polymer ?
#
loop_
_entity_poly.entity_id
_entity_poly.type
_entity_poly.pdbx_seq_one_letter_code
_entity_poly.pdbx_strand_id
1 'polypeptide(L)'
;MRPAFFLISSLAIFLHLTACGGGSTPVPQITVMVTPASATVGPGQSKQFFDSVTGTTNTAVTWQVNGTTGGNSTVGTISTNGLYTAPNSIPNPATVTVTADSSANPADSGSATVTVTSQSNSTVTVSPAAVSVEVFTTRQFTATINSQPSTAVTWQVNGVTGGSTTTGTISSSGFYSAPHSISNSIIPANGAPVTVQVRAVSTANTSNSGTATVTLTVPNQRAESTPIELGTSGSNAKDSITSKGMITCCGGTLGALVANGNTQYILSADHVLARSGAGSPGDPIIQPGLIDTGTCTSQGTTTVGNLTLGSFNLQSPSAATVDAAIAKVVSGAVDSTGNILLLGSGTDASGVPLPGSPNGGTGEPAGANLVNVKVAKSGRTTGLTCSTVGTTMANVSVVYHTNCDGSGTTFTVNYTNQVSVIGGDFSGGGDSGSLIVRESNANPVALLYAGSDLETVGNPVSDVLNFFASKGTTVSFAGAARSSAVIGCSLPGPQAAMAARVTAQKVTPSNDVLVQATAVRDRHATELMGHPEVQAVGVGASYDNAAEPAILLFVTKGQPRTNIPAQVDGIRTRIIEGDLFSQRGVLSSEQSAALEQSVAPPQLVYSISEAEVERAKVVHAAHVDELMNMAGVQGVGITSSVDSPGEAALMIFLIRGVAHPTIPPVIDGLRTRVRESSRFRAGLDHTQPQHGCPVLKAAKTQQSPATGTKPQH
;
A
#
# COMPACT_ATOMS: atom_id res chain seq x y z
N MET A 1 15.45 -1.46 -71.91
CA MET A 1 15.40 -1.33 -73.38
C MET A 1 15.99 -2.60 -74.00
N ARG A 2 15.32 -3.12 -75.03
CA ARG A 2 15.61 -4.27 -75.94
C ARG A 2 17.09 -4.41 -76.43
N PRO A 3 17.52 -5.45 -77.19
CA PRO A 3 16.98 -6.82 -77.49
C PRO A 3 18.04 -7.96 -77.77
N ALA A 4 17.56 -9.12 -78.28
CA ALA A 4 18.17 -9.98 -79.35
C ALA A 4 19.31 -10.94 -78.93
N PHE A 5 19.62 -12.11 -79.52
CA PHE A 5 19.09 -13.07 -80.53
C PHE A 5 20.13 -14.23 -80.56
N PHE A 6 19.79 -15.51 -80.82
CA PHE A 6 20.36 -16.36 -81.89
C PHE A 6 19.97 -17.85 -81.77
N LEU A 7 19.47 -18.38 -82.89
CA LEU A 7 19.19 -19.78 -83.22
C LEU A 7 20.35 -20.30 -84.07
N ILE A 8 20.85 -21.52 -83.86
CA ILE A 8 21.42 -22.39 -84.93
C ILE A 8 21.13 -23.86 -84.59
N SER A 9 20.48 -24.56 -85.53
CA SER A 9 20.33 -26.01 -85.59
C SER A 9 21.45 -26.65 -86.41
N SER A 10 21.88 -27.87 -86.07
CA SER A 10 22.55 -28.79 -87.01
C SER A 10 22.21 -30.25 -86.71
N LEU A 11 22.19 -31.03 -87.79
CA LEU A 11 21.42 -32.24 -88.07
C LEU A 11 22.17 -33.56 -87.75
N ALA A 12 21.36 -34.63 -87.67
CA ALA A 12 21.59 -36.04 -87.32
C ALA A 12 22.79 -36.79 -87.93
N ILE A 13 23.25 -37.83 -87.21
CA ILE A 13 23.68 -39.13 -87.74
C ILE A 13 23.29 -40.24 -86.73
N PHE A 14 22.56 -41.24 -87.20
CA PHE A 14 22.19 -42.47 -86.50
C PHE A 14 23.33 -43.49 -86.65
N LEU A 15 23.78 -44.09 -85.54
CA LEU A 15 24.58 -45.33 -85.56
C LEU A 15 24.05 -46.26 -84.46
N HIS A 16 23.48 -47.40 -84.88
CA HIS A 16 23.05 -48.48 -83.99
C HIS A 16 24.25 -49.36 -83.61
N LEU A 17 24.50 -49.49 -82.30
CA LEU A 17 25.19 -50.65 -81.73
C LEU A 17 24.34 -51.24 -80.60
N THR A 18 24.03 -52.52 -80.72
CA THR A 18 23.48 -53.37 -79.66
C THR A 18 24.60 -53.82 -78.73
N ALA A 19 24.44 -53.61 -77.42
CA ALA A 19 25.27 -54.22 -76.38
C ALA A 19 24.47 -54.38 -75.06
N CYS A 20 24.84 -55.40 -74.29
CA CYS A 20 24.06 -56.10 -73.26
C CYS A 20 23.71 -55.32 -71.98
N GLY A 21 22.55 -55.67 -71.41
CA GLY A 21 22.42 -56.20 -70.02
C GLY A 21 22.77 -55.30 -68.84
N GLY A 22 21.73 -54.81 -68.16
CA GLY A 22 21.82 -54.29 -66.79
C GLY A 22 20.44 -53.89 -66.26
N GLY A 23 19.74 -54.81 -65.59
CA GLY A 23 18.48 -54.49 -64.91
C GLY A 23 18.75 -53.56 -63.73
N SER A 24 18.40 -52.28 -63.87
CA SER A 24 18.28 -51.37 -62.73
C SER A 24 16.95 -51.66 -62.03
N THR A 25 17.04 -52.32 -60.88
CA THR A 25 15.94 -52.31 -59.89
C THR A 25 15.56 -50.84 -59.61
N PRO A 26 14.27 -50.47 -59.59
CA PRO A 26 13.89 -49.11 -59.20
C PRO A 26 14.37 -48.89 -57.77
N VAL A 27 15.31 -47.97 -57.60
CA VAL A 27 15.74 -47.53 -56.26
C VAL A 27 14.49 -46.95 -55.59
N PRO A 28 14.12 -47.38 -54.37
CA PRO A 28 12.99 -46.80 -53.67
C PRO A 28 13.22 -45.31 -53.48
N GLN A 29 12.33 -44.48 -54.02
CA GLN A 29 12.41 -43.03 -53.91
C GLN A 29 12.04 -42.61 -52.48
N ILE A 30 13.03 -42.19 -51.69
CA ILE A 30 12.80 -41.67 -50.34
C ILE A 30 12.30 -40.23 -50.46
N THR A 31 11.20 -39.91 -49.78
CA THR A 31 10.64 -38.55 -49.76
C THR A 31 10.66 -38.03 -48.34
N VAL A 32 11.24 -36.84 -48.14
CA VAL A 32 11.32 -36.14 -46.85
C VAL A 32 10.55 -34.82 -46.96
N MET A 33 9.65 -34.56 -46.00
CA MET A 33 8.90 -33.30 -45.93
C MET A 33 9.10 -32.64 -44.57
N VAL A 34 9.29 -31.32 -44.55
CA VAL A 34 9.39 -30.51 -43.32
C VAL A 34 8.15 -29.64 -43.18
N THR A 35 7.47 -29.73 -42.04
CA THR A 35 6.25 -28.95 -41.74
C THR A 35 6.45 -28.12 -40.46
N PRO A 36 6.11 -26.82 -40.46
CA PRO A 36 5.62 -26.03 -41.60
C PRO A 36 6.72 -25.76 -42.64
N ALA A 37 6.35 -25.61 -43.92
CA ALA A 37 7.29 -25.33 -45.01
C ALA A 37 7.90 -23.91 -44.93
N SER A 38 7.30 -23.02 -44.14
CA SER A 38 7.88 -21.72 -43.80
C SER A 38 7.47 -21.24 -42.41
N ALA A 39 8.29 -20.37 -41.83
CA ALA A 39 8.01 -19.70 -40.55
C ALA A 39 8.63 -18.29 -40.51
N THR A 40 8.06 -17.42 -39.68
CA THR A 40 8.67 -16.13 -39.32
C THR A 40 8.93 -16.13 -37.82
N VAL A 41 10.14 -15.77 -37.40
CA VAL A 41 10.55 -15.75 -35.99
C VAL A 41 11.34 -14.48 -35.67
N GLY A 42 11.24 -14.02 -34.43
CA GLY A 42 12.09 -12.94 -33.92
C GLY A 42 13.46 -13.46 -33.47
N PRO A 43 14.48 -12.58 -33.32
CA PRO A 43 15.77 -12.97 -32.77
C PRO A 43 15.65 -13.68 -31.40
N GLY A 44 16.37 -14.78 -31.21
CA GLY A 44 16.35 -15.60 -29.99
C GLY A 44 15.09 -16.45 -29.75
N GLN A 45 14.05 -16.34 -30.59
CA GLN A 45 12.81 -17.12 -30.45
C GLN A 45 12.91 -18.49 -31.14
N SER A 46 12.09 -19.45 -30.70
CA SER A 46 12.12 -20.82 -31.21
C SER A 46 10.85 -21.19 -31.99
N LYS A 47 10.99 -22.12 -32.96
CA LYS A 47 9.89 -22.70 -33.74
C LYS A 47 10.11 -24.20 -33.93
N GLN A 48 9.06 -24.98 -33.67
CA GLN A 48 9.06 -26.42 -33.91
C GLN A 48 8.82 -26.74 -35.39
N PHE A 49 9.64 -27.61 -35.94
CA PHE A 49 9.47 -28.27 -37.23
C PHE A 49 9.31 -29.78 -37.05
N PHE A 50 8.57 -30.40 -37.94
CA PHE A 50 8.36 -31.84 -37.98
C PHE A 50 8.79 -32.38 -39.32
N ASP A 51 9.50 -33.50 -39.31
CA ASP A 51 9.84 -34.27 -40.51
C ASP A 51 8.80 -35.38 -40.77
N SER A 52 8.68 -35.77 -42.04
CA SER A 52 7.95 -36.96 -42.47
C SER A 52 8.75 -37.65 -43.56
N VAL A 53 9.27 -38.83 -43.26
CA VAL A 53 10.09 -39.65 -44.18
C VAL A 53 9.26 -40.84 -44.68
N THR A 54 9.17 -41.03 -46.00
CA THR A 54 8.49 -42.16 -46.64
C THR A 54 9.39 -42.83 -47.68
N GLY A 55 9.08 -44.07 -48.08
CA GLY A 55 9.87 -44.83 -49.05
C GLY A 55 11.04 -45.63 -48.44
N THR A 56 11.20 -45.62 -47.11
CA THR A 56 12.20 -46.39 -46.36
C THR A 56 11.65 -46.81 -44.99
N THR A 57 12.22 -47.86 -44.39
CA THR A 57 11.91 -48.27 -43.01
C THR A 57 12.71 -47.48 -41.97
N ASN A 58 13.81 -46.84 -42.35
CA ASN A 58 14.58 -45.95 -41.49
C ASN A 58 14.09 -44.51 -41.68
N THR A 59 13.27 -44.03 -40.75
CA THR A 59 12.64 -42.69 -40.79
C THR A 59 13.40 -41.62 -40.01
N ALA A 60 14.62 -41.90 -39.54
CA ALA A 60 15.41 -40.91 -38.79
C ALA A 60 15.96 -39.81 -39.71
N VAL A 61 16.06 -38.58 -39.22
CA VAL A 61 16.64 -37.43 -39.94
C VAL A 61 17.77 -36.76 -39.17
N THR A 62 18.68 -36.12 -39.91
CA THR A 62 19.66 -35.19 -39.36
C THR A 62 19.23 -33.76 -39.68
N TRP A 63 19.05 -32.94 -38.64
CA TRP A 63 18.63 -31.55 -38.80
C TRP A 63 19.81 -30.61 -39.04
N GLN A 64 19.65 -29.68 -39.98
CA GLN A 64 20.62 -28.65 -40.32
C GLN A 64 19.96 -27.27 -40.41
N VAL A 65 20.76 -26.22 -40.18
CA VAL A 65 20.39 -24.82 -40.46
C VAL A 65 21.42 -24.24 -41.42
N ASN A 66 20.99 -23.75 -42.58
CA ASN A 66 21.86 -23.24 -43.66
C ASN A 66 23.04 -24.19 -43.98
N GLY A 67 22.77 -25.50 -44.04
CA GLY A 67 23.78 -26.52 -44.34
C GLY A 67 24.75 -26.84 -43.20
N THR A 68 24.53 -26.31 -41.99
CA THR A 68 25.31 -26.66 -40.79
C THR A 68 24.47 -27.58 -39.89
N THR A 69 24.93 -28.81 -39.65
CA THR A 69 24.28 -29.76 -38.72
C THR A 69 24.09 -29.15 -37.34
N GLY A 70 22.87 -29.15 -36.83
CA GLY A 70 22.50 -28.52 -35.55
C GLY A 70 22.54 -26.98 -35.53
N GLY A 71 23.01 -26.33 -36.61
CA GLY A 71 23.11 -24.87 -36.73
C GLY A 71 24.24 -24.25 -35.90
N ASN A 72 24.24 -22.92 -35.77
CA ASN A 72 25.23 -22.15 -35.01
C ASN A 72 24.66 -20.81 -34.52
N SER A 73 25.47 -20.00 -33.83
CA SER A 73 25.04 -18.73 -33.24
C SER A 73 24.69 -17.62 -34.24
N THR A 74 25.07 -17.73 -35.52
CA THR A 74 24.82 -16.68 -36.53
C THR A 74 23.59 -16.95 -37.38
N VAL A 75 23.20 -18.22 -37.57
CA VAL A 75 21.99 -18.62 -38.33
C VAL A 75 20.91 -19.25 -37.46
N GLY A 76 21.20 -19.48 -36.18
CA GLY A 76 20.34 -20.20 -35.24
C GLY A 76 20.69 -21.67 -35.14
N THR A 77 20.19 -22.32 -34.10
CA THR A 77 20.43 -23.74 -33.80
C THR A 77 19.15 -24.56 -33.98
N ILE A 78 19.28 -25.87 -34.21
CA ILE A 78 18.14 -26.79 -34.28
C ILE A 78 18.44 -28.08 -33.52
N SER A 79 17.51 -28.52 -32.68
CA SER A 79 17.65 -29.78 -31.94
C SER A 79 17.39 -31.01 -32.82
N THR A 80 17.79 -32.19 -32.34
CA THR A 80 17.49 -33.48 -32.99
C THR A 80 15.99 -33.76 -33.16
N ASN A 81 15.15 -33.09 -32.37
CA ASN A 81 13.69 -33.21 -32.43
C ASN A 81 13.05 -32.10 -33.29
N GLY A 82 13.83 -31.30 -34.02
CA GLY A 82 13.29 -30.27 -34.93
C GLY A 82 12.90 -28.93 -34.28
N LEU A 83 13.25 -28.68 -33.01
CA LEU A 83 13.08 -27.35 -32.41
C LEU A 83 14.19 -26.41 -32.86
N TYR A 84 13.88 -25.46 -33.73
CA TYR A 84 14.78 -24.40 -34.21
C TYR A 84 14.76 -23.20 -33.25
N THR A 85 15.91 -22.60 -32.95
CA THR A 85 16.08 -21.36 -32.17
C THR A 85 16.84 -20.33 -33.01
N ALA A 86 16.21 -19.18 -33.25
CA ALA A 86 16.77 -18.10 -34.04
C ALA A 86 17.99 -17.44 -33.36
N PRO A 87 18.96 -16.91 -34.12
CA PRO A 87 20.10 -16.20 -33.55
C PRO A 87 19.67 -14.88 -32.89
N ASN A 88 20.48 -14.34 -31.98
CA ASN A 88 20.19 -13.08 -31.29
C ASN A 88 20.37 -11.83 -32.18
N SER A 89 21.04 -11.97 -33.32
CA SER A 89 21.18 -10.95 -34.37
C SER A 89 20.51 -11.43 -35.65
N ILE A 90 19.91 -10.52 -36.40
CA ILE A 90 19.30 -10.85 -37.70
C ILE A 90 20.39 -11.30 -38.68
N PRO A 91 20.30 -12.50 -39.27
CA PRO A 91 21.24 -12.96 -40.30
C PRO A 91 21.19 -12.08 -41.55
N ASN A 92 22.25 -12.08 -42.35
CA ASN A 92 22.26 -11.43 -43.66
C ASN A 92 22.61 -12.47 -44.74
N PRO A 93 21.66 -12.90 -45.59
CA PRO A 93 20.26 -12.44 -45.69
C PRO A 93 19.39 -12.86 -44.48
N ALA A 94 18.30 -12.13 -44.24
CA ALA A 94 17.39 -12.31 -43.08
C ALA A 94 16.53 -13.60 -43.14
N THR A 95 16.94 -14.58 -43.93
CA THR A 95 16.27 -15.85 -44.13
C THR A 95 17.28 -16.98 -43.93
N VAL A 96 16.87 -18.01 -43.19
CA VAL A 96 17.64 -19.24 -43.04
C VAL A 96 16.80 -20.43 -43.48
N THR A 97 17.45 -21.49 -43.91
CA THR A 97 16.82 -22.74 -44.35
C THR A 97 17.05 -23.80 -43.28
N VAL A 98 15.96 -24.35 -42.75
CA VAL A 98 15.97 -25.54 -41.92
C VAL A 98 15.83 -26.75 -42.82
N THR A 99 16.76 -27.70 -42.74
CA THR A 99 16.79 -28.89 -43.59
C THR A 99 16.80 -30.15 -42.72
N ALA A 100 15.99 -31.14 -43.10
CA ALA A 100 16.02 -32.48 -42.55
C ALA A 100 16.58 -33.44 -43.62
N ASP A 101 17.75 -34.00 -43.38
CA ASP A 101 18.37 -34.99 -44.27
C ASP A 101 18.02 -36.40 -43.81
N SER A 102 17.61 -37.28 -44.73
CA SER A 102 17.30 -38.68 -44.40
C SER A 102 18.55 -39.43 -43.93
N SER A 103 18.44 -40.14 -42.81
CA SER A 103 19.52 -41.02 -42.33
C SER A 103 19.64 -42.31 -43.15
N ALA A 104 18.60 -42.65 -43.94
CA ALA A 104 18.62 -43.80 -44.85
C ALA A 104 19.37 -43.49 -46.15
N ASN A 105 19.28 -42.24 -46.62
CA ASN A 105 20.04 -41.72 -47.75
C ASN A 105 20.23 -40.20 -47.57
N PRO A 106 21.43 -39.73 -47.18
CA PRO A 106 21.68 -38.30 -46.98
C PRO A 106 21.53 -37.42 -48.22
N ALA A 107 21.37 -38.01 -49.42
CA ALA A 107 21.05 -37.27 -50.64
C ALA A 107 19.57 -36.84 -50.72
N ASP A 108 18.68 -37.42 -49.91
CA ASP A 108 17.25 -37.12 -49.87
C ASP A 108 16.91 -36.23 -48.67
N SER A 109 16.34 -35.04 -48.90
CA SER A 109 16.07 -34.07 -47.84
C SER A 109 14.77 -33.29 -48.05
N GLY A 110 14.23 -32.76 -46.95
CA GLY A 110 13.13 -31.80 -46.92
C GLY A 110 13.59 -30.50 -46.31
N SER A 111 13.04 -29.35 -46.75
CA SER A 111 13.47 -28.05 -46.25
C SER A 111 12.30 -27.12 -45.94
N ALA A 112 12.51 -26.21 -44.99
CA ALA A 112 11.62 -25.12 -44.64
C ALA A 112 12.38 -23.79 -44.56
N THR A 113 11.73 -22.69 -44.99
CA THR A 113 12.32 -21.36 -44.94
C THR A 113 11.91 -20.62 -43.68
N VAL A 114 12.87 -20.12 -42.92
CA VAL A 114 12.65 -19.31 -41.72
C VAL A 114 13.11 -17.87 -41.97
N THR A 115 12.18 -16.93 -41.94
CA THR A 115 12.49 -15.50 -42.02
C THR A 115 12.70 -14.95 -40.61
N VAL A 116 13.88 -14.39 -40.34
CA VAL A 116 14.23 -13.73 -39.08
C VAL A 116 14.10 -12.23 -39.25
N THR A 117 13.07 -11.61 -38.70
CA THR A 117 12.83 -10.16 -38.87
C THR A 117 12.87 -9.39 -37.56
N SER A 118 13.46 -8.20 -37.57
CA SER A 118 13.22 -7.21 -36.51
C SER A 118 11.80 -6.70 -36.70
N GLN A 119 10.94 -6.89 -35.72
CA GLN A 119 9.60 -6.32 -35.73
C GLN A 119 9.67 -4.84 -35.36
N SER A 120 10.11 -4.01 -36.31
CA SER A 120 10.33 -2.57 -36.11
C SER A 120 9.05 -1.73 -35.99
N ASN A 121 7.85 -2.31 -36.18
CA ASN A 121 6.56 -1.60 -36.13
C ASN A 121 5.49 -2.30 -35.26
N SER A 122 5.88 -3.12 -34.29
CA SER A 122 4.90 -3.74 -33.39
C SER A 122 4.44 -2.76 -32.34
N THR A 123 3.13 -2.48 -32.35
CA THR A 123 2.47 -1.65 -31.34
C THR A 123 1.66 -2.54 -30.41
N VAL A 124 1.74 -2.22 -29.12
CA VAL A 124 0.83 -2.74 -28.11
C VAL A 124 0.02 -1.55 -27.60
N THR A 125 -1.29 -1.62 -27.67
CA THR A 125 -2.19 -0.61 -27.11
C THR A 125 -3.03 -1.20 -26.01
N VAL A 126 -3.37 -0.39 -25.01
CA VAL A 126 -4.26 -0.77 -23.91
C VAL A 126 -5.50 0.11 -23.96
N SER A 127 -6.68 -0.50 -23.89
CA SER A 127 -7.97 0.20 -23.86
C SER A 127 -8.77 -0.20 -22.62
N PRO A 128 -9.42 0.75 -21.92
CA PRO A 128 -9.33 2.20 -22.14
C PRO A 128 -7.93 2.76 -21.83
N ALA A 129 -7.53 3.83 -22.52
CA ALA A 129 -6.21 4.45 -22.31
C ALA A 129 -6.12 5.29 -21.03
N ALA A 130 -7.25 5.83 -20.57
CA ALA A 130 -7.39 6.50 -19.28
C ALA A 130 -8.78 6.26 -18.69
N VAL A 131 -8.86 6.05 -17.36
CA VAL A 131 -10.12 5.80 -16.66
C VAL A 131 -9.99 6.16 -15.17
N SER A 132 -11.08 6.60 -14.54
CA SER A 132 -11.15 6.71 -13.08
C SER A 132 -11.75 5.44 -12.50
N VAL A 133 -11.12 4.86 -11.49
CA VAL A 133 -11.59 3.65 -10.81
C VAL A 133 -11.65 3.96 -9.31
N GLU A 134 -12.79 3.68 -8.70
CA GLU A 134 -12.99 3.89 -7.26
C GLU A 134 -12.39 2.71 -6.48
N VAL A 135 -11.94 2.95 -5.25
CA VAL A 135 -11.54 1.86 -4.34
C VAL A 135 -12.61 0.78 -4.24
N PHE A 136 -12.19 -0.47 -3.98
CA PHE A 136 -13.04 -1.68 -4.01
C PHE A 136 -13.64 -2.07 -5.38
N THR A 137 -13.61 -1.21 -6.39
CA THR A 137 -14.20 -1.51 -7.69
C THR A 137 -13.20 -2.11 -8.68
N THR A 138 -13.70 -2.57 -9.83
CA THR A 138 -12.92 -3.27 -10.84
C THR A 138 -13.09 -2.64 -12.23
N ARG A 139 -12.11 -2.86 -13.10
CA ARG A 139 -12.13 -2.40 -14.48
C ARG A 139 -11.46 -3.40 -15.42
N GLN A 140 -12.13 -3.73 -16.51
CA GLN A 140 -11.54 -4.52 -17.59
C GLN A 140 -10.67 -3.64 -18.49
N PHE A 141 -9.44 -4.10 -18.74
CA PHE A 141 -8.54 -3.60 -19.77
C PHE A 141 -8.32 -4.65 -20.85
N THR A 142 -8.18 -4.19 -22.09
CA THR A 142 -7.87 -5.05 -23.23
C THR A 142 -6.59 -4.57 -23.88
N ALA A 143 -5.66 -5.50 -24.13
CA ALA A 143 -4.46 -5.24 -24.91
C ALA A 143 -4.68 -5.66 -26.36
N THR A 144 -4.31 -4.80 -27.31
CA THR A 144 -4.27 -5.14 -28.72
C THR A 144 -2.82 -5.12 -29.19
N ILE A 145 -2.35 -6.24 -29.76
CA ILE A 145 -1.01 -6.37 -30.31
C ILE A 145 -1.10 -6.53 -31.83
N ASN A 146 -0.39 -5.68 -32.56
CA ASN A 146 -0.27 -5.79 -34.01
C ASN A 146 1.11 -6.33 -34.43
N SER A 147 1.13 -7.10 -35.52
CA SER A 147 2.35 -7.56 -36.19
C SER A 147 3.26 -8.45 -35.31
N GLN A 148 2.67 -9.32 -34.47
CA GLN A 148 3.37 -10.27 -33.57
C GLN A 148 2.84 -11.71 -33.71
N PRO A 149 3.68 -12.75 -33.53
CA PRO A 149 3.28 -14.16 -33.63
C PRO A 149 2.40 -14.63 -32.46
N SER A 150 2.39 -13.87 -31.37
CA SER A 150 1.54 -14.09 -30.18
C SER A 150 0.84 -12.79 -29.81
N THR A 151 -0.42 -12.90 -29.38
CA THR A 151 -1.20 -11.81 -28.79
C THR A 151 -1.14 -11.81 -27.26
N ALA A 152 -0.39 -12.74 -26.65
CA ALA A 152 -0.31 -12.86 -25.21
C ALA A 152 0.54 -11.74 -24.58
N VAL A 153 0.03 -11.18 -23.49
CA VAL A 153 0.70 -10.13 -22.70
C VAL A 153 0.88 -10.56 -21.25
N THR A 154 1.92 -10.02 -20.63
CA THR A 154 2.06 -9.97 -19.17
C THR A 154 1.52 -8.62 -18.70
N TRP A 155 0.55 -8.65 -17.79
CA TRP A 155 -0.01 -7.44 -17.19
C TRP A 155 0.78 -7.01 -15.96
N GLN A 156 1.05 -5.70 -15.87
CA GLN A 156 1.73 -5.07 -14.76
C GLN A 156 0.92 -3.87 -14.27
N VAL A 157 1.00 -3.57 -12.97
CA VAL A 157 0.56 -2.30 -12.39
C VAL A 157 1.78 -1.63 -11.77
N ASN A 158 2.08 -0.39 -12.17
CA ASN A 158 3.29 0.34 -11.75
C ASN A 158 4.59 -0.48 -11.87
N GLY A 159 4.70 -1.27 -12.94
CA GLY A 159 5.88 -2.12 -13.21
C GLY A 159 5.90 -3.45 -12.45
N VAL A 160 4.95 -3.71 -11.55
CA VAL A 160 4.83 -4.99 -10.82
C VAL A 160 3.88 -5.92 -11.57
N THR A 161 4.36 -7.10 -11.99
CA THR A 161 3.53 -8.14 -12.62
C THR A 161 2.40 -8.55 -11.69
N GLY A 162 1.15 -8.48 -12.19
CA GLY A 162 -0.05 -8.75 -11.39
C GLY A 162 -0.43 -7.63 -10.41
N GLY A 163 0.41 -6.61 -10.22
CA GLY A 163 0.18 -5.49 -9.32
C GLY A 163 0.46 -5.78 -7.85
N SER A 164 -0.11 -4.96 -6.96
CA SER A 164 0.11 -5.02 -5.51
C SER A 164 -1.14 -4.59 -4.73
N THR A 165 -1.18 -4.84 -3.42
CA THR A 165 -2.28 -4.35 -2.56
C THR A 165 -2.33 -2.84 -2.44
N THR A 166 -1.21 -2.14 -2.69
CA THR A 166 -1.10 -0.67 -2.62
C THR A 166 -1.62 0.00 -3.89
N THR A 167 -1.31 -0.56 -5.06
CA THR A 167 -1.62 0.04 -6.38
C THR A 167 -2.80 -0.63 -7.09
N GLY A 168 -3.36 -1.69 -6.49
CA GLY A 168 -4.34 -2.58 -7.13
C GLY A 168 -3.67 -3.74 -7.87
N THR A 169 -4.46 -4.79 -8.10
CA THR A 169 -4.03 -6.02 -8.77
C THR A 169 -4.65 -6.15 -10.14
N ILE A 170 -4.00 -6.84 -11.07
CA ILE A 170 -4.53 -7.12 -12.40
C ILE A 170 -4.36 -8.59 -12.77
N SER A 171 -5.42 -9.23 -13.24
CA SER A 171 -5.37 -10.62 -13.69
C SER A 171 -4.64 -10.77 -15.02
N SER A 172 -4.31 -12.02 -15.39
CA SER A 172 -3.78 -12.34 -16.72
C SER A 172 -4.73 -11.99 -17.87
N SER A 173 -6.04 -11.86 -17.60
CA SER A 173 -7.04 -11.42 -18.58
C SER A 173 -7.21 -9.90 -18.66
N GLY A 174 -6.42 -9.11 -17.90
CA GLY A 174 -6.52 -7.65 -17.89
C GLY A 174 -7.65 -7.11 -17.00
N PHE A 175 -8.19 -7.92 -16.10
CA PHE A 175 -9.18 -7.48 -15.13
C PHE A 175 -8.49 -6.82 -13.94
N TYR A 176 -8.51 -5.50 -13.88
CA TYR A 176 -7.93 -4.70 -12.82
C TYR A 176 -8.90 -4.59 -11.63
N SER A 177 -8.39 -4.77 -10.43
CA SER A 177 -9.10 -4.54 -9.16
C SER A 177 -8.38 -3.43 -8.41
N ALA A 178 -9.08 -2.34 -8.14
CA ALA A 178 -8.52 -1.21 -7.39
C ALA A 178 -8.14 -1.66 -5.97
N PRO A 179 -7.16 -0.98 -5.33
CA PRO A 179 -6.93 -1.17 -3.91
C PRO A 179 -8.19 -0.79 -3.12
N HIS A 180 -8.30 -1.27 -1.89
CA HIS A 180 -9.46 -1.02 -1.04
C HIS A 180 -9.33 0.29 -0.24
N SER A 181 -8.17 0.93 -0.29
CA SER A 181 -7.90 2.25 0.28
C SER A 181 -6.82 2.94 -0.53
N ILE A 182 -6.69 4.26 -0.39
CA ILE A 182 -5.53 4.99 -0.92
C ILE A 182 -4.42 4.95 0.12
N SER A 183 -3.24 4.47 -0.27
CA SER A 183 -2.05 4.44 0.59
C SER A 183 -1.36 5.80 0.58
N ASN A 184 -0.80 6.23 1.70
CA ASN A 184 -0.03 7.46 1.79
C ASN A 184 1.19 7.44 0.87
N SER A 185 1.79 6.27 0.66
CA SER A 185 2.97 6.11 -0.20
C SER A 185 2.73 6.46 -1.68
N ILE A 186 1.47 6.55 -2.12
CA ILE A 186 1.10 6.87 -3.51
C ILE A 186 0.35 8.20 -3.65
N ILE A 187 0.12 8.91 -2.54
CA ILE A 187 -0.52 10.23 -2.58
C ILE A 187 0.51 11.25 -3.09
N PRO A 188 0.22 11.95 -4.20
CA PRO A 188 1.11 12.98 -4.70
C PRO A 188 1.15 14.17 -3.74
N ALA A 189 2.36 14.65 -3.52
CA ALA A 189 2.60 15.71 -2.56
C ALA A 189 1.98 17.06 -2.94
N ASN A 190 1.76 17.28 -4.23
CA ASN A 190 1.19 18.49 -4.77
C ASN A 190 -0.34 18.44 -4.89
N GLY A 191 -0.97 17.41 -4.34
CA GLY A 191 -2.42 17.27 -4.47
C GLY A 191 -2.88 16.85 -5.87
N ALA A 192 -1.96 16.40 -6.72
CA ALA A 192 -2.34 15.82 -8.01
C ALA A 192 -3.18 14.55 -7.79
N PRO A 193 -4.03 14.17 -8.77
CA PRO A 193 -4.78 12.92 -8.69
C PRO A 193 -3.86 11.71 -8.48
N VAL A 194 -4.28 10.80 -7.61
CA VAL A 194 -3.58 9.53 -7.39
C VAL A 194 -3.70 8.70 -8.66
N THR A 195 -2.59 8.45 -9.34
CA THR A 195 -2.60 7.69 -10.60
C THR A 195 -1.71 6.46 -10.52
N VAL A 196 -2.14 5.39 -11.18
CA VAL A 196 -1.34 4.18 -11.40
C VAL A 196 -1.32 3.84 -12.89
N GLN A 197 -0.26 3.19 -13.35
CA GLN A 197 -0.09 2.76 -14.72
C GLN A 197 -0.38 1.27 -14.85
N VAL A 198 -1.37 0.93 -15.65
CA VAL A 198 -1.63 -0.44 -16.10
C VAL A 198 -0.86 -0.65 -17.40
N ARG A 199 0.07 -1.60 -17.42
CA ARG A 199 0.94 -1.88 -18.56
C ARG A 199 0.74 -3.31 -19.07
N ALA A 200 0.51 -3.45 -20.36
CA ALA A 200 0.53 -4.73 -21.05
C ALA A 200 1.88 -4.88 -21.76
N VAL A 201 2.64 -5.93 -21.42
CA VAL A 201 3.96 -6.22 -22.00
C VAL A 201 3.86 -7.44 -22.90
N SER A 202 4.29 -7.33 -24.16
CA SER A 202 4.24 -8.48 -25.07
C SER A 202 5.15 -9.61 -24.55
N THR A 203 4.61 -10.83 -24.53
CA THR A 203 5.38 -12.04 -24.20
C THR A 203 6.35 -12.44 -25.31
N ALA A 204 6.07 -12.06 -26.56
CA ALA A 204 6.93 -12.35 -27.70
C ALA A 204 8.11 -11.36 -27.82
N ASN A 205 7.94 -10.13 -27.32
CA ASN A 205 9.00 -9.11 -27.27
C ASN A 205 8.73 -8.14 -26.11
N THR A 206 9.49 -8.28 -25.03
CA THR A 206 9.30 -7.50 -23.79
C THR A 206 9.65 -6.02 -23.91
N SER A 207 10.30 -5.61 -25.00
CA SER A 207 10.53 -4.20 -25.33
C SER A 207 9.27 -3.51 -25.86
N ASN A 208 8.25 -4.27 -26.27
CA ASN A 208 6.97 -3.75 -26.76
C ASN A 208 5.90 -3.78 -25.67
N SER A 209 5.31 -2.61 -25.38
CA SER A 209 4.25 -2.50 -24.38
C SER A 209 3.28 -1.36 -24.66
N GLY A 210 2.05 -1.50 -24.17
CA GLY A 210 1.05 -0.43 -24.11
C GLY A 210 0.74 -0.10 -22.66
N THR A 211 0.37 1.15 -22.40
CA THR A 211 0.04 1.64 -21.06
C THR A 211 -1.31 2.33 -21.04
N ALA A 212 -2.02 2.19 -19.93
CA ALA A 212 -3.19 2.97 -19.58
C ALA A 212 -3.00 3.63 -18.21
N THR A 213 -3.56 4.82 -18.04
CA THR A 213 -3.55 5.54 -16.77
C THR A 213 -4.86 5.30 -16.03
N VAL A 214 -4.76 4.81 -14.79
CA VAL A 214 -5.89 4.70 -13.86
C VAL A 214 -5.77 5.81 -12.84
N THR A 215 -6.80 6.66 -12.75
CA THR A 215 -6.94 7.59 -11.62
C THR A 215 -7.73 6.88 -10.53
N LEU A 216 -7.11 6.70 -9.37
CA LEU A 216 -7.75 6.13 -8.20
C LEU A 216 -8.55 7.20 -7.46
N THR A 217 -9.78 6.86 -7.06
CA THR A 217 -10.68 7.75 -6.33
C THR A 217 -11.30 7.05 -5.13
N VAL A 218 -11.74 7.84 -4.16
CA VAL A 218 -12.57 7.39 -3.03
C VAL A 218 -13.92 8.08 -3.08
N PRO A 219 -15.02 7.42 -2.67
CA PRO A 219 -16.33 8.05 -2.64
C PRO A 219 -16.36 9.24 -1.69
N ASN A 220 -15.55 9.19 -0.62
CA ASN A 220 -15.46 10.18 0.44
C ASN A 220 -15.07 11.60 -0.03
N GLN A 221 -14.56 11.80 -1.24
CA GLN A 221 -14.21 13.13 -1.77
C GLN A 221 -15.33 13.75 -2.63
N ARG A 222 -16.35 12.96 -2.97
CA ARG A 222 -17.38 13.40 -3.91
C ARG A 222 -18.37 14.32 -3.23
N ALA A 223 -18.91 15.28 -3.97
CA ALA A 223 -20.11 15.98 -3.55
C ALA A 223 -21.27 14.97 -3.44
N GLU A 224 -21.96 15.00 -2.31
CA GLU A 224 -23.09 14.10 -2.06
C GLU A 224 -24.42 14.86 -2.18
N SER A 225 -25.48 14.11 -2.49
CA SER A 225 -26.84 14.62 -2.39
C SER A 225 -27.30 14.57 -0.93
N THR A 226 -27.99 15.60 -0.47
CA THR A 226 -28.57 15.56 0.89
C THR A 226 -29.73 14.54 0.98
N PRO A 227 -29.88 13.83 2.11
CA PRO A 227 -28.98 13.83 3.27
C PRO A 227 -27.65 13.14 2.96
N ILE A 228 -26.53 13.77 3.33
CA ILE A 228 -25.18 13.20 3.15
C ILE A 228 -24.92 12.08 4.17
N GLU A 229 -24.09 11.11 3.80
CA GLU A 229 -23.42 10.25 4.76
C GLU A 229 -22.18 10.95 5.36
N LEU A 230 -21.70 10.43 6.49
CA LEU A 230 -20.46 10.88 7.14
C LEU A 230 -19.26 10.05 6.68
N GLY A 231 -18.06 10.40 7.14
CA GLY A 231 -16.80 9.93 6.56
C GLY A 231 -16.44 10.67 5.26
N THR A 232 -17.31 11.55 4.76
CA THR A 232 -17.06 12.41 3.60
C THR A 232 -16.14 13.58 3.92
N SER A 233 -15.59 14.18 2.87
CA SER A 233 -14.95 15.48 2.85
C SER A 233 -15.84 16.56 3.45
N GLY A 234 -15.24 17.40 4.30
CA GLY A 234 -15.87 18.64 4.72
C GLY A 234 -14.89 19.62 5.32
N SER A 235 -15.33 20.85 5.44
CA SER A 235 -14.54 21.93 6.03
C SER A 235 -15.44 23.03 6.56
N ASN A 236 -14.89 23.92 7.36
CA ASN A 236 -15.47 25.25 7.52
C ASN A 236 -15.38 26.00 6.17
N ALA A 237 -16.46 26.69 5.77
CA ALA A 237 -16.55 27.40 4.50
C ALA A 237 -15.56 28.57 4.38
N LYS A 238 -14.95 28.99 5.49
CA LYS A 238 -13.96 30.06 5.55
C LYS A 238 -12.52 29.54 5.62
N ASP A 239 -12.32 28.22 5.58
CA ASP A 239 -11.01 27.62 5.81
C ASP A 239 -10.17 27.56 4.53
N SER A 240 -9.65 28.72 4.17
CA SER A 240 -8.69 28.88 3.08
C SER A 240 -7.64 29.92 3.46
N ILE A 241 -6.44 29.77 2.89
CA ILE A 241 -5.34 30.72 3.08
C ILE A 241 -4.95 31.27 1.72
N THR A 242 -4.96 32.59 1.58
CA THR A 242 -4.43 33.26 0.39
C THR A 242 -3.06 33.82 0.69
N SER A 243 -2.03 33.31 -0.01
CA SER A 243 -0.65 33.76 0.12
C SER A 243 -0.01 33.92 -1.25
N LYS A 244 0.65 35.06 -1.49
CA LYS A 244 1.38 35.36 -2.74
C LYS A 244 0.59 35.12 -4.04
N GLY A 245 -0.73 35.33 -4.02
CA GLY A 245 -1.60 35.14 -5.19
C GLY A 245 -2.02 33.69 -5.46
N MET A 246 -1.72 32.77 -4.54
CA MET A 246 -2.27 31.42 -4.51
C MET A 246 -3.24 31.29 -3.33
N ILE A 247 -4.36 30.59 -3.55
CA ILE A 247 -5.29 30.21 -2.50
C ILE A 247 -5.13 28.72 -2.19
N THR A 248 -4.86 28.39 -0.94
CA THR A 248 -4.81 27.02 -0.43
C THR A 248 -6.12 26.68 0.25
N CYS A 249 -6.80 25.64 -0.22
CA CYS A 249 -8.01 25.12 0.39
C CYS A 249 -7.66 24.21 1.58
N CYS A 250 -8.41 24.30 2.67
CA CYS A 250 -8.32 23.36 3.78
C CYS A 250 -9.52 22.41 3.78
N GLY A 251 -9.38 21.29 4.49
CA GLY A 251 -10.49 20.38 4.75
C GLY A 251 -10.02 19.12 5.44
N GLY A 252 -11.00 18.34 5.88
CA GLY A 252 -10.79 17.06 6.52
C GLY A 252 -12.01 16.19 6.34
N THR A 253 -12.28 15.37 7.35
CA THR A 253 -13.40 14.43 7.33
C THR A 253 -14.52 14.91 8.25
N LEU A 254 -15.77 14.91 7.76
CA LEU A 254 -16.96 14.99 8.61
C LEU A 254 -17.16 13.62 9.28
N GLY A 255 -16.69 13.48 10.52
CA GLY A 255 -16.38 12.18 11.13
C GLY A 255 -17.55 11.32 11.53
N ALA A 256 -18.37 11.84 12.43
CA ALA A 256 -19.44 11.08 13.08
C ALA A 256 -20.60 11.98 13.50
N LEU A 257 -21.76 11.36 13.71
CA LEU A 257 -22.95 12.05 14.19
C LEU A 257 -23.02 11.85 15.70
N VAL A 258 -23.17 12.96 16.44
CA VAL A 258 -23.45 12.93 17.87
C VAL A 258 -24.73 13.71 18.16
N ALA A 259 -25.44 13.37 19.23
CA ALA A 259 -26.74 13.94 19.55
C ALA A 259 -26.83 14.39 21.01
N ASN A 260 -27.51 15.51 21.24
CA ASN A 260 -28.01 15.96 22.54
C ASN A 260 -29.53 16.05 22.46
N GLY A 261 -30.23 15.03 23.00
CA GLY A 261 -31.65 14.84 22.76
C GLY A 261 -31.96 14.74 21.27
N ASN A 262 -32.86 15.58 20.77
CA ASN A 262 -33.23 15.62 19.35
C ASN A 262 -32.29 16.49 18.49
N THR A 263 -31.31 17.16 19.09
CA THR A 263 -30.36 17.99 18.34
C THR A 263 -29.16 17.16 17.93
N GLN A 264 -28.90 17.10 16.62
CA GLN A 264 -27.76 16.39 16.05
C GLN A 264 -26.63 17.35 15.68
N TYR A 265 -25.40 16.86 15.81
CA TYR A 265 -24.17 17.56 15.51
C TYR A 265 -23.23 16.67 14.71
N ILE A 266 -22.57 17.26 13.73
CA ILE A 266 -21.42 16.68 13.06
C ILE A 266 -20.21 16.83 13.99
N LEU A 267 -19.55 15.73 14.32
CA LEU A 267 -18.29 15.68 15.07
C LEU A 267 -17.12 15.52 14.08
N SER A 268 -16.07 16.30 14.28
CA SER A 268 -14.79 16.19 13.57
C SER A 268 -13.68 16.86 14.40
N ALA A 269 -12.46 16.91 13.88
CA ALA A 269 -11.35 17.60 14.53
C ALA A 269 -11.60 19.12 14.57
N ASP A 270 -11.06 19.80 15.59
CA ASP A 270 -11.16 21.25 15.73
C ASP A 270 -10.54 21.95 14.53
N HIS A 271 -9.34 21.52 14.13
CA HIS A 271 -8.66 22.10 12.98
C HIS A 271 -9.39 21.89 11.64
N VAL A 272 -10.45 21.08 11.59
CA VAL A 272 -11.29 20.88 10.39
C VAL A 272 -12.55 21.76 10.42
N LEU A 273 -13.26 21.85 11.55
CA LEU A 273 -14.52 22.61 11.64
C LEU A 273 -14.35 24.01 12.24
N ALA A 274 -13.43 24.16 13.18
CA ALA A 274 -13.20 25.36 13.96
C ALA A 274 -11.88 26.07 13.59
N ARG A 275 -11.18 25.60 12.54
CA ARG A 275 -10.02 26.30 11.95
C ARG A 275 -8.92 26.56 12.98
N SER A 276 -8.62 25.56 13.81
CA SER A 276 -7.63 25.63 14.89
C SER A 276 -7.95 26.75 15.90
N GLY A 277 -9.23 26.94 16.21
CA GLY A 277 -9.74 28.01 17.06
C GLY A 277 -10.00 29.36 16.39
N ALA A 278 -9.79 29.49 15.07
CA ALA A 278 -10.11 30.72 14.32
C ALA A 278 -11.59 30.81 13.86
N GLY A 279 -12.33 29.72 13.95
CA GLY A 279 -13.75 29.62 13.61
C GLY A 279 -14.64 30.29 14.66
N SER A 280 -15.78 30.81 14.22
CA SER A 280 -16.81 31.40 15.08
C SER A 280 -18.06 30.52 15.13
N PRO A 281 -18.74 30.38 16.28
CA PRO A 281 -20.05 29.73 16.32
C PRO A 281 -21.00 30.34 15.28
N GLY A 282 -21.72 29.49 14.55
CA GLY A 282 -22.55 29.86 13.41
C GLY A 282 -21.84 29.80 12.06
N ASP A 283 -20.52 29.62 12.01
CA ASP A 283 -19.80 29.48 10.74
C ASP A 283 -20.33 28.27 9.93
N PRO A 284 -20.50 28.40 8.60
CA PRO A 284 -21.01 27.32 7.78
C PRO A 284 -19.99 26.18 7.68
N ILE A 285 -20.44 24.96 7.90
CA ILE A 285 -19.71 23.72 7.58
C ILE A 285 -20.29 23.15 6.29
N ILE A 286 -19.42 22.88 5.32
CA ILE A 286 -19.81 22.53 3.96
C ILE A 286 -19.35 21.12 3.55
N GLN A 287 -20.13 20.49 2.66
CA GLN A 287 -19.83 19.24 1.97
C GLN A 287 -19.97 19.44 0.45
N PRO A 288 -19.00 19.00 -0.37
CA PRO A 288 -17.67 18.56 0.07
C PRO A 288 -16.88 19.75 0.66
N GLY A 289 -15.77 19.47 1.36
CA GLY A 289 -14.88 20.52 1.86
C GLY A 289 -14.22 21.30 0.73
N LEU A 290 -13.74 22.52 1.02
CA LEU A 290 -13.14 23.40 -0.01
C LEU A 290 -12.02 22.72 -0.81
N ILE A 291 -11.27 21.83 -0.17
CA ILE A 291 -10.18 21.06 -0.77
C ILE A 291 -10.61 20.15 -1.95
N ASP A 292 -11.90 19.81 -2.06
CA ASP A 292 -12.44 19.00 -3.16
C ASP A 292 -13.27 19.79 -4.19
N THR A 293 -13.37 21.12 -4.06
CA THR A 293 -14.18 21.92 -5.00
C THR A 293 -13.41 22.33 -6.27
N GLY A 294 -12.11 22.01 -6.34
CA GLY A 294 -11.20 22.35 -7.44
C GLY A 294 -10.93 23.85 -7.62
N THR A 295 -11.64 24.72 -6.90
CA THR A 295 -11.56 26.19 -7.03
C THR A 295 -11.28 26.91 -5.71
N CYS A 296 -11.23 26.19 -4.57
CA CYS A 296 -11.23 26.78 -3.22
C CYS A 296 -12.40 27.74 -2.96
N THR A 297 -13.52 27.55 -3.63
CA THR A 297 -14.74 28.33 -3.39
C THR A 297 -15.85 27.41 -2.88
N SER A 298 -16.89 28.01 -2.30
CA SER A 298 -18.11 27.30 -1.91
C SER A 298 -19.00 26.92 -3.10
N GLN A 299 -18.59 27.22 -4.34
CA GLN A 299 -19.34 26.80 -5.53
C GLN A 299 -19.34 25.27 -5.62
N GLY A 300 -20.54 24.69 -5.75
CA GLY A 300 -20.72 23.23 -5.78
C GLY A 300 -20.73 22.56 -4.41
N THR A 301 -20.80 23.34 -3.32
CA THR A 301 -20.90 22.84 -1.95
C THR A 301 -22.27 23.09 -1.34
N THR A 302 -22.63 22.27 -0.36
CA THR A 302 -23.85 22.40 0.44
C THR A 302 -23.46 22.65 1.90
N THR A 303 -24.08 23.63 2.55
CA THR A 303 -23.95 23.79 4.01
C THR A 303 -24.72 22.69 4.72
N VAL A 304 -24.00 21.84 5.45
CA VAL A 304 -24.56 20.68 6.16
C VAL A 304 -24.59 20.85 7.68
N GLY A 305 -23.85 21.83 8.20
CA GLY A 305 -23.88 22.18 9.61
C GLY A 305 -23.46 23.61 9.88
N ASN A 306 -23.66 24.06 11.11
CA ASN A 306 -23.16 25.35 11.60
C ASN A 306 -22.29 25.10 12.83
N LEU A 307 -21.05 25.59 12.80
CA LEU A 307 -20.10 25.41 13.90
C LEU A 307 -20.74 25.81 15.22
N THR A 308 -20.64 24.96 16.24
CA THR A 308 -21.22 25.21 17.57
C THR A 308 -20.12 25.43 18.59
N LEU A 309 -19.13 24.55 18.61
CA LEU A 309 -18.07 24.56 19.61
C LEU A 309 -16.82 23.87 19.06
N GLY A 310 -15.65 24.42 19.39
CA GLY A 310 -14.33 23.83 19.15
C GLY A 310 -13.51 23.77 20.44
N SER A 311 -12.45 22.96 20.44
CA SER A 311 -11.57 22.77 21.58
C SER A 311 -10.42 23.76 21.66
N PHE A 312 -10.03 24.39 20.54
CA PHE A 312 -8.86 25.26 20.52
C PHE A 312 -9.19 26.69 20.93
N ASN A 313 -8.28 27.29 21.68
CA ASN A 313 -8.26 28.72 21.92
C ASN A 313 -6.92 29.26 21.41
N LEU A 314 -6.97 30.14 20.41
CA LEU A 314 -5.77 30.76 19.81
C LEU A 314 -4.92 31.56 20.81
N GLN A 315 -5.48 31.98 21.95
CA GLN A 315 -4.75 32.67 23.02
C GLN A 315 -3.97 31.71 23.93
N SER A 316 -4.38 30.44 24.01
CA SER A 316 -3.70 29.40 24.79
C SER A 316 -3.90 28.02 24.16
N PRO A 317 -3.29 27.75 22.99
CA PRO A 317 -3.50 26.49 22.28
C PRO A 317 -3.03 25.27 23.08
N SER A 318 -2.03 25.47 23.94
CA SER A 318 -1.48 24.44 24.82
C SER A 318 -2.41 24.01 25.96
N ALA A 319 -3.55 24.68 26.17
CA ALA A 319 -4.56 24.29 27.15
C ALA A 319 -5.58 23.26 26.59
N ALA A 320 -5.52 22.94 25.29
CA ALA A 320 -6.44 21.99 24.68
C ALA A 320 -6.19 20.56 25.20
N THR A 321 -7.26 19.88 25.63
CA THR A 321 -7.22 18.50 26.10
C THR A 321 -7.63 17.49 25.04
N VAL A 322 -8.31 17.95 23.98
CA VAL A 322 -8.71 17.18 22.79
C VAL A 322 -8.63 18.09 21.55
N ASP A 323 -8.60 17.50 20.37
CA ASP A 323 -8.73 18.18 19.07
C ASP A 323 -10.08 17.79 18.45
N ALA A 324 -11.13 18.49 18.87
CA ALA A 324 -12.49 18.15 18.50
C ALA A 324 -13.38 19.38 18.40
N ALA A 325 -14.29 19.37 17.43
CA ALA A 325 -15.34 20.36 17.28
C ALA A 325 -16.65 19.71 16.87
N ILE A 326 -17.75 20.38 17.22
CA ILE A 326 -19.10 20.00 16.81
C ILE A 326 -19.77 21.12 16.02
N ALA A 327 -20.53 20.74 15.00
CA ALA A 327 -21.37 21.64 14.22
C ALA A 327 -22.81 21.14 14.18
N LYS A 328 -23.76 21.99 14.58
CA LYS A 328 -25.17 21.65 14.60
C LYS A 328 -25.65 21.37 13.17
N VAL A 329 -26.24 20.20 12.96
CA VAL A 329 -26.72 19.74 11.66
C VAL A 329 -27.79 20.69 11.12
N VAL A 330 -27.67 21.04 9.84
CA VAL A 330 -28.76 21.69 9.08
C VAL A 330 -29.83 20.63 8.80
N SER A 331 -31.10 20.94 9.08
CA SER A 331 -32.21 19.99 8.96
C SER A 331 -32.26 19.32 7.58
N GLY A 332 -32.26 17.98 7.56
CA GLY A 332 -32.29 17.18 6.33
C GLY A 332 -30.96 17.10 5.57
N ALA A 333 -29.90 17.75 6.04
CA ALA A 333 -28.64 17.80 5.33
C ALA A 333 -27.74 16.58 5.56
N VAL A 334 -27.88 15.89 6.70
CA VAL A 334 -27.08 14.71 7.09
C VAL A 334 -28.00 13.54 7.41
N ASP A 335 -27.60 12.32 7.07
CA ASP A 335 -28.32 11.10 7.43
C ASP A 335 -28.46 11.00 8.95
N SER A 336 -29.70 11.09 9.42
CA SER A 336 -30.05 11.08 10.85
C SER A 336 -29.68 9.79 11.57
N THR A 337 -29.40 8.69 10.86
CA THR A 337 -28.95 7.41 11.43
C THR A 337 -27.47 7.40 11.79
N GLY A 338 -26.69 8.37 11.28
CA GLY A 338 -25.25 8.47 11.51
C GLY A 338 -24.43 7.52 10.66
N ASN A 339 -24.93 7.11 9.49
CA ASN A 339 -24.18 6.27 8.56
C ASN A 339 -22.87 6.94 8.12
N ILE A 340 -21.80 6.16 8.14
CA ILE A 340 -20.47 6.53 7.66
C ILE A 340 -20.18 5.71 6.41
N LEU A 341 -19.76 6.37 5.33
CA LEU A 341 -19.39 5.73 4.07
C LEU A 341 -18.43 4.55 4.30
N LEU A 342 -18.67 3.44 3.59
CA LEU A 342 -17.85 2.22 3.61
C LEU A 342 -17.74 1.50 4.98
N LEU A 343 -18.41 1.96 6.04
CA LEU A 343 -18.27 1.40 7.40
C LEU A 343 -19.29 0.28 7.72
N GLY A 344 -20.16 -0.06 6.76
CA GLY A 344 -21.25 -1.01 6.94
C GLY A 344 -20.81 -2.45 7.21
N SER A 345 -21.80 -3.33 7.38
CA SER A 345 -21.62 -4.76 7.65
C SER A 345 -21.93 -5.65 6.43
N GLY A 346 -22.29 -5.04 5.30
CA GLY A 346 -22.56 -5.71 4.04
C GLY A 346 -21.96 -4.95 2.87
N THR A 347 -21.92 -5.60 1.70
CA THR A 347 -21.45 -5.01 0.45
C THR A 347 -22.59 -4.88 -0.54
N ASP A 348 -22.44 -4.01 -1.52
CA ASP A 348 -23.27 -4.03 -2.71
C ASP A 348 -22.94 -5.24 -3.63
N ALA A 349 -23.63 -5.33 -4.78
CA ALA A 349 -23.43 -6.40 -5.75
C ALA A 349 -22.05 -6.40 -6.42
N SER A 350 -21.31 -5.29 -6.32
CA SER A 350 -19.95 -5.14 -6.84
C SER A 350 -18.87 -5.38 -5.78
N GLY A 351 -19.26 -5.69 -4.54
CA GLY A 351 -18.34 -5.95 -3.43
C GLY A 351 -17.87 -4.69 -2.71
N VAL A 352 -18.47 -3.52 -2.99
CA VAL A 352 -18.16 -2.27 -2.29
C VAL A 352 -18.88 -2.26 -0.94
N PRO A 353 -18.19 -2.00 0.19
CA PRO A 353 -18.83 -1.87 1.49
C PRO A 353 -19.90 -0.78 1.49
N LEU A 354 -21.10 -1.11 1.96
CA LEU A 354 -22.19 -0.14 2.12
C LEU A 354 -21.86 0.84 3.27
N PRO A 355 -22.47 2.05 3.29
CA PRO A 355 -22.43 2.89 4.47
C PRO A 355 -23.04 2.19 5.70
N GLY A 356 -22.61 2.57 6.89
CA GLY A 356 -23.21 2.07 8.13
C GLY A 356 -22.86 2.91 9.34
N SER A 357 -23.78 2.98 10.29
CA SER A 357 -23.58 3.74 11.53
C SER A 357 -22.58 3.03 12.45
N PRO A 358 -21.86 3.79 13.30
CA PRO A 358 -21.23 3.21 14.48
C PRO A 358 -22.29 2.74 15.48
N ASN A 359 -21.86 2.07 16.56
CA ASN A 359 -22.74 1.89 17.73
C ASN A 359 -23.07 3.26 18.34
N GLY A 360 -24.34 3.47 18.66
CA GLY A 360 -24.77 4.62 19.45
C GLY A 360 -24.29 4.56 20.90
N GLY A 361 -24.31 5.69 21.59
CA GLY A 361 -23.94 5.79 23.01
C GLY A 361 -22.58 6.45 23.25
N THR A 362 -21.84 5.98 24.25
CA THR A 362 -20.61 6.64 24.72
C THR A 362 -19.31 6.09 24.09
N GLY A 363 -19.40 5.00 23.33
CA GLY A 363 -18.22 4.29 22.82
C GLY A 363 -17.48 3.48 23.88
N GLU A 364 -16.24 3.08 23.54
CA GLU A 364 -15.32 2.39 24.46
C GLU A 364 -14.89 3.32 25.62
N PRO A 365 -14.75 2.80 26.85
CA PRO A 365 -14.37 3.63 28.00
C PRO A 365 -12.90 4.05 27.96
N ALA A 366 -12.59 5.21 28.55
CA ALA A 366 -11.26 5.86 28.55
C ALA A 366 -10.08 4.96 28.98
N GLY A 367 -10.35 4.00 29.86
CA GLY A 367 -9.36 3.09 30.43
C GLY A 367 -9.42 1.65 29.91
N ALA A 368 -10.21 1.39 28.86
CA ALA A 368 -10.27 0.07 28.24
C ALA A 368 -8.87 -0.36 27.78
N ASN A 369 -8.57 -1.64 27.96
CA ASN A 369 -7.41 -2.22 27.30
C ASN A 369 -7.70 -2.33 25.80
N LEU A 370 -7.22 -1.35 25.05
CA LEU A 370 -7.34 -1.32 23.59
C LEU A 370 -6.08 -1.85 22.90
N VAL A 371 -5.03 -2.23 23.62
CA VAL A 371 -3.83 -2.78 23.00
C VAL A 371 -4.19 -4.07 22.24
N ASN A 372 -3.74 -4.16 20.99
CA ASN A 372 -4.06 -5.23 20.05
C ASN A 372 -5.54 -5.30 19.59
N VAL A 373 -6.33 -4.23 19.80
CA VAL A 373 -7.69 -4.15 19.26
C VAL A 373 -7.65 -3.78 17.79
N LYS A 374 -8.28 -4.60 16.94
CA LYS A 374 -8.50 -4.30 15.52
C LYS A 374 -9.49 -3.14 15.38
N VAL A 375 -9.12 -2.18 14.55
CA VAL A 375 -9.90 -0.95 14.34
C VAL A 375 -10.03 -0.62 12.87
N ALA A 376 -11.07 0.15 12.56
CA ALA A 376 -11.38 0.65 11.25
C ALA A 376 -11.68 2.16 11.33
N LYS A 377 -11.46 2.87 10.22
CA LYS A 377 -11.97 4.24 10.03
C LYS A 377 -12.25 4.48 8.56
N SER A 378 -13.21 5.35 8.27
CA SER A 378 -13.48 5.84 6.91
C SER A 378 -13.22 7.34 6.87
N GLY A 379 -12.28 7.76 6.03
CA GLY A 379 -11.81 9.13 5.95
C GLY A 379 -11.79 9.67 4.53
N ARG A 380 -11.80 11.00 4.42
CA ARG A 380 -11.80 11.74 3.15
C ARG A 380 -10.72 11.25 2.18
N THR A 381 -9.49 11.06 2.64
CA THR A 381 -8.35 10.89 1.75
C THR A 381 -8.09 9.42 1.45
N THR A 382 -8.07 8.59 2.49
CA THR A 382 -7.70 7.18 2.35
C THR A 382 -8.89 6.24 2.15
N GLY A 383 -10.12 6.70 2.36
CA GLY A 383 -11.32 5.86 2.39
C GLY A 383 -11.35 4.97 3.63
N LEU A 384 -11.89 3.76 3.49
CA LEU A 384 -11.89 2.77 4.57
C LEU A 384 -10.50 2.16 4.75
N THR A 385 -9.91 2.33 5.93
CA THR A 385 -8.68 1.65 6.33
C THR A 385 -8.89 0.85 7.61
N CYS A 386 -8.10 -0.21 7.75
CA CYS A 386 -8.13 -1.10 8.91
C CYS A 386 -6.72 -1.30 9.45
N SER A 387 -6.58 -1.34 10.77
CA SER A 387 -5.32 -1.64 11.44
C SER A 387 -5.57 -2.08 12.88
N THR A 388 -4.58 -1.95 13.74
CA THR A 388 -4.62 -2.38 15.14
C THR A 388 -4.11 -1.26 16.03
N VAL A 389 -4.78 -1.04 17.15
CA VAL A 389 -4.30 -0.17 18.23
C VAL A 389 -3.01 -0.76 18.78
N GLY A 390 -1.92 0.01 18.68
CA GLY A 390 -0.60 -0.38 19.16
C GLY A 390 -0.34 0.09 20.58
N THR A 391 -0.79 1.31 20.89
CA THR A 391 -0.48 1.98 22.15
C THR A 391 -1.71 2.69 22.69
N THR A 392 -1.91 2.62 24.00
CA THR A 392 -2.96 3.33 24.73
C THR A 392 -2.35 4.20 25.81
N MET A 393 -3.14 5.11 26.39
CA MET A 393 -2.69 6.03 27.44
C MET A 393 -1.45 6.83 27.02
N ALA A 394 -1.35 7.15 25.73
CA ALA A 394 -0.19 7.83 25.19
C ALA A 394 -0.25 9.32 25.53
N ASN A 395 0.73 9.82 26.27
CA ASN A 395 1.02 11.24 26.30
C ASN A 395 1.82 11.55 25.04
N VAL A 396 1.42 12.54 24.26
CA VAL A 396 2.03 12.84 22.96
C VAL A 396 2.15 14.34 22.73
N SER A 397 3.24 14.74 22.08
CA SER A 397 3.48 16.11 21.63
C SER A 397 3.17 16.20 20.13
N VAL A 398 2.12 16.94 19.78
CA VAL A 398 1.66 17.10 18.40
C VAL A 398 1.96 18.52 17.92
N VAL A 399 2.56 18.61 16.74
CA VAL A 399 2.86 19.88 16.09
C VAL A 399 1.68 20.34 15.23
N TYR A 400 1.33 21.61 15.38
CA TYR A 400 0.28 22.30 14.64
C TYR A 400 0.82 23.53 13.92
N HIS A 401 0.05 23.97 12.94
CA HIS A 401 0.21 25.24 12.25
C HIS A 401 -1.08 26.03 12.38
N THR A 402 -0.98 27.35 12.54
CA THR A 402 -2.17 28.23 12.54
C THR A 402 -2.86 28.26 11.18
N ASN A 403 -2.13 27.97 10.10
CA ASN A 403 -2.67 27.86 8.75
C ASN A 403 -2.51 26.41 8.25
N CYS A 404 -3.54 25.88 7.61
CA CYS A 404 -3.57 24.49 7.13
C CYS A 404 -2.54 24.19 6.02
N ASP A 405 -2.04 25.22 5.35
CA ASP A 405 -1.02 25.12 4.30
C ASP A 405 0.40 25.01 4.86
N GLY A 406 0.53 24.86 6.18
CA GLY A 406 1.77 24.86 6.93
C GLY A 406 2.30 26.25 7.25
N SER A 407 1.78 27.31 6.64
CA SER A 407 2.25 28.67 6.90
C SER A 407 1.79 29.19 8.27
N GLY A 408 2.24 30.39 8.64
CA GLY A 408 1.92 30.99 9.93
C GLY A 408 2.74 30.44 11.09
N THR A 409 2.18 30.46 12.29
CA THR A 409 2.91 30.11 13.52
C THR A 409 2.85 28.60 13.74
N THR A 410 4.00 28.00 13.99
CA THR A 410 4.10 26.60 14.44
C THR A 410 4.01 26.55 15.96
N PHE A 411 3.18 25.67 16.49
CA PHE A 411 3.07 25.44 17.94
C PHE A 411 2.95 23.95 18.24
N THR A 412 3.18 23.57 19.49
CA THR A 412 3.08 22.17 19.95
C THR A 412 2.04 22.10 21.05
N VAL A 413 1.18 21.08 20.99
CA VAL A 413 0.20 20.77 22.04
C VAL A 413 0.52 19.40 22.60
N ASN A 414 0.56 19.30 23.92
CA ASN A 414 0.74 18.04 24.61
C ASN A 414 -0.63 17.48 24.99
N TYR A 415 -0.95 16.31 24.48
CA TYR A 415 -2.15 15.57 24.83
C TYR A 415 -1.79 14.43 25.77
N THR A 416 -2.72 14.09 26.65
CA THR A 416 -2.60 12.95 27.55
C THR A 416 -3.64 11.91 27.20
N ASN A 417 -3.41 10.65 27.57
CA ASN A 417 -4.39 9.58 27.39
C ASN A 417 -4.77 9.25 25.92
N GLN A 418 -3.88 9.44 24.95
CA GLN A 418 -4.22 9.22 23.54
C GLN A 418 -4.16 7.73 23.13
N VAL A 419 -4.83 7.41 22.02
CA VAL A 419 -4.77 6.10 21.36
C VAL A 419 -3.88 6.22 20.13
N SER A 420 -2.87 5.35 19.99
CA SER A 420 -2.10 5.21 18.74
C SER A 420 -2.45 3.92 18.01
N VAL A 421 -2.65 4.05 16.70
CA VAL A 421 -2.95 2.96 15.77
C VAL A 421 -1.75 2.77 14.85
N ILE A 422 -1.28 1.53 14.75
CA ILE A 422 -0.06 1.19 14.01
C ILE A 422 -0.29 1.30 12.50
N GLY A 423 0.74 1.72 11.79
CA GLY A 423 0.84 1.69 10.34
C GLY A 423 0.52 3.07 9.77
N GLY A 424 1.53 3.73 9.20
CA GLY A 424 1.39 5.06 8.62
C GLY A 424 0.29 5.14 7.55
N ASP A 425 0.03 4.07 6.81
CA ASP A 425 -1.06 4.01 5.82
C ASP A 425 -2.46 3.83 6.44
N PHE A 426 -2.59 3.75 7.77
CA PHE A 426 -3.91 3.75 8.39
C PHE A 426 -4.61 5.10 8.18
N SER A 427 -3.88 6.22 8.14
CA SER A 427 -4.47 7.53 7.87
C SER A 427 -3.54 8.44 7.10
N GLY A 428 -4.08 9.25 6.20
CA GLY A 428 -3.35 10.30 5.49
C GLY A 428 -3.77 11.72 5.88
N GLY A 429 -3.05 12.71 5.37
CA GLY A 429 -3.48 14.11 5.46
C GLY A 429 -4.90 14.28 4.90
N GLY A 430 -5.79 14.94 5.64
CA GLY A 430 -7.21 15.10 5.32
C GLY A 430 -8.14 14.05 5.95
N ASP A 431 -7.62 12.96 6.53
CA ASP A 431 -8.45 12.03 7.30
C ASP A 431 -8.78 12.54 8.71
N SER A 432 -8.17 13.65 9.15
CA SER A 432 -8.49 14.30 10.42
C SER A 432 -9.99 14.48 10.61
N GLY A 433 -10.48 14.14 11.80
CA GLY A 433 -11.88 14.09 12.13
C GLY A 433 -12.55 12.74 11.89
N SER A 434 -11.91 11.78 11.21
CA SER A 434 -12.48 10.43 11.05
C SER A 434 -12.68 9.74 12.39
N LEU A 435 -13.83 9.09 12.56
CA LEU A 435 -14.07 8.24 13.72
C LEU A 435 -13.35 6.89 13.56
N ILE A 436 -12.52 6.55 14.54
CA ILE A 436 -11.92 5.23 14.68
C ILE A 436 -12.90 4.37 15.48
N VAL A 437 -13.27 3.21 14.93
CA VAL A 437 -14.19 2.26 15.56
C VAL A 437 -13.53 0.89 15.71
N ARG A 438 -13.99 0.10 16.67
CA ARG A 438 -13.62 -1.32 16.79
C ARG A 438 -14.13 -2.05 15.55
N GLU A 439 -13.25 -2.81 14.90
CA GLU A 439 -13.57 -3.49 13.65
C GLU A 439 -14.70 -4.51 13.82
N SER A 440 -14.74 -5.22 14.94
CA SER A 440 -15.69 -6.33 15.15
C SER A 440 -17.16 -5.92 15.34
N ASN A 441 -17.44 -4.66 15.68
CA ASN A 441 -18.81 -4.22 16.00
C ASN A 441 -19.10 -2.73 15.69
N ALA A 442 -18.13 -1.99 15.15
CA ALA A 442 -18.19 -0.55 14.94
C ALA A 442 -18.44 0.28 16.21
N ASN A 443 -18.02 -0.19 17.39
CA ASN A 443 -18.07 0.63 18.61
C ASN A 443 -17.05 1.78 18.52
N PRO A 444 -17.43 3.05 18.78
CA PRO A 444 -16.50 4.18 18.78
C PRO A 444 -15.31 3.99 19.72
N VAL A 445 -14.08 4.24 19.25
CA VAL A 445 -12.82 4.08 20.01
C VAL A 445 -12.12 5.42 20.21
N ALA A 446 -11.83 6.12 19.11
CA ALA A 446 -11.10 7.38 19.15
C ALA A 446 -11.50 8.31 17.99
N LEU A 447 -11.31 9.62 18.15
CA LEU A 447 -11.41 10.62 17.09
C LEU A 447 -10.02 10.92 16.55
N LEU A 448 -9.78 10.64 15.26
CA LEU A 448 -8.50 10.87 14.62
C LEU A 448 -8.19 12.35 14.47
N TYR A 449 -6.99 12.79 14.86
CA TYR A 449 -6.59 14.20 14.68
C TYR A 449 -5.14 14.40 14.23
N ALA A 450 -4.25 13.42 14.41
CA ALA A 450 -2.85 13.55 14.08
C ALA A 450 -2.21 12.22 13.67
N GLY A 451 -0.98 12.27 13.16
CA GLY A 451 -0.18 11.08 12.87
C GLY A 451 1.28 11.38 12.57
N SER A 452 2.06 10.33 12.33
CA SER A 452 3.42 10.33 11.79
C SER A 452 3.48 9.46 10.54
N ASP A 453 4.70 9.20 10.04
CA ASP A 453 4.92 8.24 8.96
C ASP A 453 4.69 6.77 9.38
N LEU A 454 4.52 6.48 10.67
CA LEU A 454 4.33 5.13 11.20
C LEU A 454 3.05 4.93 12.01
N GLU A 455 2.47 5.98 12.56
CA GLU A 455 1.38 5.88 13.53
C GLU A 455 0.29 6.91 13.26
N THR A 456 -0.95 6.56 13.60
CA THR A 456 -2.07 7.49 13.69
C THR A 456 -2.40 7.71 15.15
N VAL A 457 -2.73 8.94 15.53
CA VAL A 457 -3.10 9.32 16.90
C VAL A 457 -4.54 9.83 16.94
N GLY A 458 -5.31 9.35 17.91
CA GLY A 458 -6.69 9.78 18.14
C GLY A 458 -7.00 10.07 19.61
N ASN A 459 -7.89 11.04 19.83
CA ASN A 459 -8.45 11.32 21.16
C ASN A 459 -9.42 10.20 21.54
N PRO A 460 -9.33 9.58 22.73
CA PRO A 460 -10.37 8.65 23.19
C PRO A 460 -11.74 9.31 23.11
N VAL A 461 -12.73 8.58 22.62
CA VAL A 461 -14.08 9.15 22.45
C VAL A 461 -14.70 9.58 23.77
N SER A 462 -14.39 8.90 24.88
CA SER A 462 -14.78 9.32 26.23
C SER A 462 -14.31 10.74 26.56
N ASP A 463 -13.08 11.08 26.21
CA ASP A 463 -12.46 12.37 26.54
C ASP A 463 -13.05 13.48 25.67
N VAL A 464 -13.38 13.14 24.42
CA VAL A 464 -14.13 14.02 23.50
C VAL A 464 -15.53 14.32 24.05
N LEU A 465 -16.29 13.31 24.46
CA LEU A 465 -17.65 13.51 25.01
C LEU A 465 -17.59 14.29 26.35
N ASN A 466 -16.64 13.96 27.22
CA ASN A 466 -16.41 14.67 28.48
C ASN A 466 -16.02 16.13 28.26
N PHE A 467 -15.21 16.42 27.25
CA PHE A 467 -14.88 17.79 26.88
C PHE A 467 -16.14 18.60 26.56
N PHE A 468 -17.02 18.11 25.69
CA PHE A 468 -18.25 18.84 25.35
C PHE A 468 -19.22 18.95 26.54
N ALA A 469 -19.33 17.90 27.35
CA ALA A 469 -20.11 17.94 28.59
C ALA A 469 -19.59 19.03 29.56
N SER A 470 -18.27 19.18 29.70
CA SER A 470 -17.64 20.24 30.51
C SER A 470 -17.94 21.66 30.01
N LYS A 471 -18.31 21.79 28.73
CA LYS A 471 -18.74 23.04 28.08
C LYS A 471 -20.27 23.18 28.03
N GLY A 472 -21.02 22.35 28.75
CA GLY A 472 -22.48 22.41 28.85
C GLY A 472 -23.23 21.73 27.71
N THR A 473 -22.55 20.96 26.85
CA THR A 473 -23.17 20.24 25.72
C THR A 473 -22.94 18.74 25.89
N THR A 474 -23.86 18.05 26.56
CA THR A 474 -23.77 16.59 26.74
C THR A 474 -24.25 15.90 25.47
N VAL A 475 -23.37 15.16 24.81
CA VAL A 475 -23.65 14.46 23.55
C VAL A 475 -23.29 12.98 23.65
N SER A 476 -23.91 12.16 22.80
CA SER A 476 -23.57 10.75 22.59
C SER A 476 -23.56 10.42 21.09
N PHE A 477 -22.81 9.41 20.66
CA PHE A 477 -22.83 8.96 19.28
C PHE A 477 -24.23 8.51 18.88
N ALA A 478 -24.65 8.92 17.68
CA ALA A 478 -25.85 8.43 17.03
C ALA A 478 -25.51 7.15 16.24
N GLY A 479 -26.44 6.20 16.26
CA GLY A 479 -26.30 4.93 15.58
C GLY A 479 -27.12 3.83 16.24
N ALA A 480 -27.41 2.77 15.49
CA ALA A 480 -28.10 1.60 16.03
C ALA A 480 -27.11 0.67 16.75
N ALA A 481 -27.63 -0.15 17.68
CA ALA A 481 -26.85 -1.23 18.27
C ALA A 481 -26.42 -2.23 17.18
N ARG A 482 -25.13 -2.55 17.16
CA ARG A 482 -24.46 -3.37 16.16
C ARG A 482 -23.46 -4.29 16.82
N SER A 483 -23.54 -5.57 16.47
CA SER A 483 -22.57 -6.61 16.85
C SER A 483 -21.79 -7.18 15.67
N SER A 484 -22.08 -6.72 14.44
CA SER A 484 -21.44 -7.18 13.22
C SER A 484 -20.19 -6.37 12.89
N ALA A 485 -19.21 -7.04 12.30
CA ALA A 485 -17.94 -6.44 11.91
C ALA A 485 -18.09 -5.41 10.77
N VAL A 486 -17.11 -4.52 10.65
CA VAL A 486 -16.91 -3.64 9.49
C VAL A 486 -16.43 -4.50 8.34
N ILE A 487 -17.34 -4.85 7.42
CA ILE A 487 -17.12 -5.92 6.45
C ILE A 487 -15.88 -5.69 5.59
N GLY A 488 -15.60 -4.43 5.26
CA GLY A 488 -14.46 -4.06 4.43
C GLY A 488 -13.11 -4.49 5.02
N CYS A 489 -12.96 -4.59 6.34
CA CYS A 489 -11.73 -5.06 6.97
C CYS A 489 -11.47 -6.56 6.83
N SER A 490 -12.52 -7.32 6.51
CA SER A 490 -12.45 -8.77 6.31
C SER A 490 -12.29 -9.17 4.83
N LEU A 491 -12.33 -8.20 3.91
CA LEU A 491 -12.09 -8.46 2.50
C LEU A 491 -10.58 -8.70 2.25
N PRO A 492 -10.20 -9.51 1.23
CA PRO A 492 -8.81 -9.94 1.03
C PRO A 492 -7.78 -8.80 0.94
N GLY A 493 -8.11 -7.67 0.30
CA GLY A 493 -7.19 -6.53 0.17
C GLY A 493 -6.84 -5.87 1.52
N PRO A 494 -7.84 -5.43 2.30
CA PRO A 494 -7.63 -4.82 3.62
C PRO A 494 -7.00 -5.78 4.60
N GLN A 495 -7.34 -7.08 4.57
CA GLN A 495 -6.67 -8.08 5.40
C GLN A 495 -5.17 -8.17 5.11
N ALA A 496 -4.79 -8.22 3.83
CA ALA A 496 -3.39 -8.25 3.43
C ALA A 496 -2.66 -6.94 3.80
N ALA A 497 -3.29 -5.79 3.58
CA ALA A 497 -2.73 -4.49 3.97
C ALA A 497 -2.56 -4.36 5.49
N MET A 498 -3.55 -4.80 6.27
CA MET A 498 -3.49 -4.84 7.73
C MET A 498 -2.37 -5.76 8.22
N ALA A 499 -2.26 -6.98 7.67
CA ALA A 499 -1.21 -7.93 8.02
C ALA A 499 0.19 -7.34 7.77
N ALA A 500 0.38 -6.65 6.63
CA ALA A 500 1.63 -5.95 6.34
C ALA A 500 1.94 -4.84 7.36
N ARG A 501 0.92 -4.08 7.80
CA ARG A 501 1.06 -2.99 8.79
C ARG A 501 1.46 -3.47 10.18
N VAL A 502 1.07 -4.68 10.58
CA VAL A 502 1.36 -5.22 11.93
C VAL A 502 2.57 -6.15 11.96
N THR A 503 3.25 -6.38 10.84
CA THR A 503 4.44 -7.23 10.81
C THR A 503 5.65 -6.50 11.39
N ALA A 504 6.35 -7.13 12.35
CA ALA A 504 7.52 -6.51 12.95
C ALA A 504 8.74 -6.63 12.02
N GLN A 505 9.41 -5.51 11.77
CA GLN A 505 10.62 -5.48 10.97
C GLN A 505 11.86 -5.73 11.83
N LYS A 506 12.69 -6.69 11.43
CA LYS A 506 13.95 -6.99 12.10
C LYS A 506 15.02 -6.00 11.64
N VAL A 507 15.66 -5.32 12.60
CA VAL A 507 16.87 -4.53 12.36
C VAL A 507 18.04 -5.27 12.99
N THR A 508 18.99 -5.70 12.16
CA THR A 508 20.17 -6.44 12.63
C THR A 508 21.14 -5.48 13.35
N PRO A 509 21.50 -5.73 14.62
CA PRO A 509 22.50 -4.95 15.33
C PRO A 509 23.88 -5.08 14.69
N SER A 510 24.80 -4.16 15.01
CA SER A 510 26.18 -4.26 14.55
C SER A 510 26.88 -5.49 15.15
N ASN A 511 27.89 -6.00 14.45
CA ASN A 511 28.64 -7.18 14.90
C ASN A 511 29.30 -6.98 16.27
N ASP A 512 29.88 -5.81 16.53
CA ASP A 512 30.54 -5.50 17.81
C ASP A 512 29.57 -5.61 18.99
N VAL A 513 28.35 -5.12 18.79
CA VAL A 513 27.29 -5.15 19.80
C VAL A 513 26.74 -6.57 20.00
N LEU A 514 26.67 -7.39 18.94
CA LEU A 514 26.33 -8.82 19.05
C LEU A 514 27.42 -9.64 19.76
N VAL A 515 28.69 -9.29 19.58
CA VAL A 515 29.82 -9.92 20.28
C VAL A 515 29.74 -9.62 21.78
N GLN A 516 29.43 -8.38 22.16
CA GLN A 516 29.23 -8.02 23.57
C GLN A 516 28.06 -8.80 24.19
N ALA A 517 26.91 -8.87 23.51
CA ALA A 517 25.77 -9.64 23.97
C ALA A 517 26.07 -11.15 24.07
N THR A 518 26.91 -11.67 23.17
CA THR A 518 27.41 -13.05 23.22
C THR A 518 28.21 -13.31 24.49
N ALA A 519 29.14 -12.44 24.84
CA ALA A 519 29.93 -12.59 26.06
C ALA A 519 29.08 -12.54 27.34
N VAL A 520 28.04 -11.71 27.37
CA VAL A 520 27.07 -11.65 28.48
C VAL A 520 26.26 -12.95 28.55
N ARG A 521 25.70 -13.40 27.42
CA ARG A 521 24.92 -14.64 27.34
C ARG A 521 25.74 -15.86 27.77
N ASP A 522 27.02 -15.95 27.40
CA ASP A 522 27.89 -17.06 27.76
C ASP A 522 28.21 -17.08 29.27
N ARG A 523 28.42 -15.90 29.88
CA ARG A 523 28.63 -15.76 31.33
C ARG A 523 27.44 -16.23 32.15
N HIS A 524 26.23 -15.95 31.68
CA HIS A 524 24.97 -16.25 32.35
C HIS A 524 24.27 -17.50 31.83
N ALA A 525 24.89 -18.25 30.91
CA ALA A 525 24.26 -19.37 30.22
C ALA A 525 23.73 -20.45 31.18
N THR A 526 24.48 -20.74 32.26
CA THR A 526 24.07 -21.77 33.24
C THR A 526 22.82 -21.35 34.02
N GLU A 527 22.73 -20.07 34.40
CA GLU A 527 21.56 -19.52 35.10
C GLU A 527 20.34 -19.51 34.16
N LEU A 528 20.51 -18.97 32.94
CA LEU A 528 19.43 -18.85 31.96
C LEU A 528 18.89 -20.23 31.52
N MET A 529 19.77 -21.21 31.35
CA MET A 529 19.38 -22.61 31.06
C MET A 529 18.82 -23.35 32.29
N GLY A 530 18.95 -22.77 33.49
CA GLY A 530 18.38 -23.30 34.72
C GLY A 530 16.86 -23.08 34.83
N HIS A 531 16.30 -22.18 34.02
CA HIS A 531 14.85 -21.99 33.94
C HIS A 531 14.19 -23.19 33.22
N PRO A 532 13.20 -23.86 33.84
CA PRO A 532 12.64 -25.11 33.33
C PRO A 532 11.97 -24.97 31.95
N GLU A 533 11.49 -23.77 31.62
CA GLU A 533 10.85 -23.46 30.35
C GLU A 533 11.87 -23.22 29.20
N VAL A 534 13.13 -22.89 29.50
CA VAL A 534 14.16 -22.53 28.53
C VAL A 534 14.82 -23.78 27.93
N GLN A 535 14.68 -23.98 26.62
CA GLN A 535 15.29 -25.08 25.87
C GLN A 535 16.66 -24.71 25.27
N ALA A 536 16.85 -23.44 24.91
CA ALA A 536 18.09 -22.93 24.34
C ALA A 536 18.27 -21.43 24.60
N VAL A 537 19.52 -20.96 24.57
CA VAL A 537 19.88 -19.55 24.72
C VAL A 537 20.75 -19.08 23.55
N GLY A 538 20.33 -18.00 22.91
CA GLY A 538 20.94 -17.42 21.72
C GLY A 538 21.19 -15.91 21.86
N VAL A 539 21.68 -15.29 20.80
CA VAL A 539 21.80 -13.82 20.69
C VAL A 539 21.25 -13.40 19.33
N GLY A 540 20.53 -12.27 19.31
CA GLY A 540 19.93 -11.73 18.10
C GLY A 540 19.50 -10.28 18.29
N ALA A 541 18.50 -9.87 17.52
CA ALA A 541 17.94 -8.51 17.58
C ALA A 541 16.79 -8.42 18.59
N SER A 542 16.72 -7.30 19.31
CA SER A 542 15.50 -6.84 19.97
C SER A 542 14.52 -6.29 18.93
N TYR A 543 13.23 -6.54 19.12
CA TYR A 543 12.14 -5.89 18.40
C TYR A 543 11.50 -4.76 19.21
N ASP A 544 11.76 -4.72 20.52
CA ASP A 544 11.37 -3.61 21.38
C ASP A 544 12.26 -2.40 21.16
N ASN A 545 13.56 -2.57 20.89
CA ASN A 545 14.42 -1.47 20.48
C ASN A 545 15.24 -1.84 19.25
N ALA A 546 14.93 -1.18 18.13
CA ALA A 546 15.59 -1.46 16.86
C ALA A 546 17.09 -1.15 16.96
N ALA A 547 17.92 -2.00 16.36
CA ALA A 547 19.39 -1.94 16.40
C ALA A 547 20.05 -2.30 17.75
N GLU A 548 19.31 -2.62 18.81
CA GLU A 548 19.86 -3.20 20.04
C GLU A 548 19.89 -4.74 19.98
N PRO A 549 20.89 -5.38 20.63
CA PRO A 549 20.95 -6.82 20.72
C PRO A 549 19.99 -7.31 21.80
N ALA A 550 19.56 -8.56 21.68
CA ALA A 550 18.83 -9.27 22.70
C ALA A 550 19.45 -10.65 22.95
N ILE A 551 19.43 -11.09 24.20
CA ILE A 551 19.64 -12.49 24.56
C ILE A 551 18.34 -13.23 24.23
N LEU A 552 18.41 -14.15 23.28
CA LEU A 552 17.26 -14.93 22.85
C LEU A 552 17.07 -16.11 23.81
N LEU A 553 15.86 -16.28 24.31
CA LEU A 553 15.46 -17.38 25.17
C LEU A 553 14.41 -18.19 24.40
N PHE A 554 14.81 -19.37 23.93
CA PHE A 554 13.95 -20.28 23.22
C PHE A 554 13.19 -21.13 24.23
N VAL A 555 11.91 -20.83 24.43
CA VAL A 555 11.11 -21.41 25.52
C VAL A 555 10.01 -22.33 24.98
N THR A 556 9.63 -23.28 25.83
CA THR A 556 8.50 -24.17 25.56
C THR A 556 7.19 -23.38 25.56
N LYS A 557 6.46 -23.44 24.44
CA LYS A 557 5.20 -22.72 24.24
C LYS A 557 4.20 -23.02 25.36
N GLY A 558 3.58 -21.98 25.91
CA GLY A 558 2.52 -22.09 26.91
C GLY A 558 3.00 -22.42 28.33
N GLN A 559 4.31 -22.54 28.57
CA GLN A 559 4.84 -22.62 29.93
C GLN A 559 4.81 -21.24 30.62
N PRO A 560 4.47 -21.16 31.92
CA PRO A 560 4.60 -19.92 32.67
C PRO A 560 6.05 -19.40 32.66
N ARG A 561 6.22 -18.09 32.49
CA ARG A 561 7.53 -17.44 32.36
C ARG A 561 7.90 -16.65 33.62
N THR A 562 7.55 -17.17 34.80
CA THR A 562 7.32 -16.34 36.00
C THR A 562 8.61 -15.77 36.62
N ASN A 563 9.80 -16.10 36.13
CA ASN A 563 11.06 -15.59 36.68
C ASN A 563 12.12 -15.30 35.62
N ILE A 564 11.76 -15.24 34.34
CA ILE A 564 12.75 -14.92 33.30
C ILE A 564 13.10 -13.42 33.42
N PRO A 565 14.39 -13.06 33.57
CA PRO A 565 14.76 -11.66 33.71
C PRO A 565 14.47 -10.89 32.41
N ALA A 566 13.96 -9.66 32.51
CA ALA A 566 13.71 -8.81 31.35
C ALA A 566 15.00 -8.28 30.68
N GLN A 567 16.10 -8.29 31.42
CA GLN A 567 17.44 -7.95 30.95
C GLN A 567 18.51 -8.71 31.74
N VAL A 568 19.69 -8.89 31.15
CA VAL A 568 20.88 -9.49 31.78
C VAL A 568 22.07 -8.59 31.50
N ASP A 569 22.75 -8.11 32.54
CA ASP A 569 23.83 -7.10 32.45
C ASP A 569 23.49 -5.91 31.53
N GLY A 570 22.22 -5.47 31.55
CA GLY A 570 21.71 -4.36 30.73
C GLY A 570 21.33 -4.74 29.28
N ILE A 571 21.55 -5.98 28.86
CA ILE A 571 21.09 -6.49 27.55
C ILE A 571 19.68 -7.06 27.69
N ARG A 572 18.76 -6.64 26.82
CA ARG A 572 17.37 -7.13 26.80
C ARG A 572 17.32 -8.65 26.61
N THR A 573 16.37 -9.31 27.25
CA THR A 573 16.01 -10.68 26.87
C THR A 573 14.85 -10.67 25.88
N ARG A 574 14.82 -11.64 24.97
CA ARG A 574 13.72 -11.85 24.04
C ARG A 574 13.29 -13.30 24.04
N ILE A 575 12.02 -13.52 24.27
CA ILE A 575 11.36 -14.82 24.30
C ILE A 575 10.96 -15.25 22.89
N ILE A 576 11.33 -16.46 22.53
CA ILE A 576 10.90 -17.13 21.29
C ILE A 576 10.21 -18.42 21.71
N GLU A 577 8.89 -18.49 21.52
CA GLU A 577 8.11 -19.67 21.87
C GLU A 577 8.04 -20.69 20.74
N GLY A 578 8.21 -21.96 21.09
CA GLY A 578 8.02 -23.08 20.18
C GLY A 578 7.71 -24.37 20.95
N ASP A 579 7.15 -25.37 20.27
CA ASP A 579 6.83 -26.66 20.90
C ASP A 579 8.13 -27.43 21.21
N LEU A 580 8.91 -27.70 20.16
CA LEU A 580 10.24 -28.34 20.25
C LEU A 580 11.21 -27.67 19.29
N PHE A 581 12.34 -27.20 19.81
CA PHE A 581 13.42 -26.68 18.99
C PHE A 581 14.39 -27.78 18.56
N SER A 582 14.88 -27.71 17.32
CA SER A 582 15.82 -28.67 16.75
C SER A 582 17.22 -28.62 17.37
N GLN A 583 17.53 -27.56 18.11
CA GLN A 583 18.77 -27.35 18.83
C GLN A 583 18.49 -26.89 20.26
N ARG A 584 19.38 -27.24 21.19
CA ARG A 584 19.25 -26.99 22.64
C ARG A 584 20.56 -26.50 23.23
N GLY A 585 20.48 -25.85 24.40
CA GLY A 585 21.64 -25.31 25.09
C GLY A 585 22.08 -23.95 24.55
N VAL A 586 23.37 -23.65 24.63
CA VAL A 586 23.95 -22.38 24.16
C VAL A 586 24.16 -22.43 22.65
N LEU A 587 23.62 -21.45 21.92
CA LEU A 587 23.61 -21.42 20.46
C LEU A 587 24.61 -20.41 19.89
N SER A 588 25.20 -20.75 18.74
CA SER A 588 25.88 -19.78 17.87
C SER A 588 24.88 -18.76 17.29
N SER A 589 25.39 -17.70 16.68
CA SER A 589 24.54 -16.69 16.00
C SER A 589 23.76 -17.27 14.83
N GLU A 590 24.38 -18.18 14.05
CA GLU A 590 23.75 -18.85 12.91
C GLU A 590 22.65 -19.80 13.38
N GLN A 591 22.93 -20.56 14.44
CA GLN A 591 21.98 -21.45 15.09
C GLN A 591 20.78 -20.68 15.64
N SER A 592 21.04 -19.54 16.31
CA SER A 592 20.02 -18.64 16.83
C SER A 592 19.10 -18.12 15.71
N ALA A 593 19.69 -17.67 14.60
CA ALA A 593 18.93 -17.19 13.44
C ALA A 593 18.11 -18.30 12.78
N ALA A 594 18.65 -19.51 12.67
CA ALA A 594 17.94 -20.66 12.10
C ALA A 594 16.73 -21.08 12.95
N LEU A 595 16.87 -21.11 14.27
CA LEU A 595 15.74 -21.39 15.16
C LEU A 595 14.68 -20.28 15.14
N GLU A 596 15.09 -19.02 15.09
CA GLU A 596 14.15 -17.90 14.98
C GLU A 596 13.32 -17.99 13.68
N GLN A 597 13.91 -18.42 12.57
CA GLN A 597 13.19 -18.64 11.31
C GLN A 597 12.25 -19.84 11.33
N SER A 598 12.39 -20.75 12.31
CA SER A 598 11.52 -21.92 12.44
C SER A 598 10.18 -21.62 13.10
N VAL A 599 9.99 -20.42 13.65
CA VAL A 599 8.75 -19.98 14.29
C VAL A 599 8.02 -18.92 13.46
N ALA A 600 6.77 -18.62 13.83
CA ALA A 600 6.00 -17.56 13.19
C ALA A 600 6.71 -16.19 13.35
N PRO A 601 6.74 -15.34 12.31
CA PRO A 601 7.30 -14.00 12.42
C PRO A 601 6.59 -13.17 13.51
N PRO A 602 7.32 -12.34 14.27
CA PRO A 602 6.73 -11.54 15.33
C PRO A 602 5.82 -10.43 14.78
N GLN A 603 4.76 -10.14 15.52
CA GLN A 603 3.86 -9.00 15.29
C GLN A 603 4.33 -7.77 16.07
N LEU A 604 3.94 -6.58 15.58
CA LEU A 604 4.21 -5.30 16.23
C LEU A 604 3.36 -5.08 17.48
N VAL A 605 2.34 -5.88 17.74
CA VAL A 605 1.53 -5.75 18.96
C VAL A 605 0.89 -7.10 19.29
N TYR A 606 0.78 -7.38 20.57
CA TYR A 606 0.15 -8.57 21.14
C TYR A 606 -0.87 -8.17 22.19
N SER A 607 -1.82 -9.05 22.46
CA SER A 607 -2.75 -8.86 23.57
C SER A 607 -2.00 -8.95 24.90
N ILE A 608 -2.33 -8.04 25.81
CA ILE A 608 -1.86 -8.02 27.20
C ILE A 608 -3.06 -8.16 28.12
N SER A 609 -2.87 -8.74 29.31
CA SER A 609 -3.97 -8.91 30.28
C SER A 609 -4.33 -7.58 30.96
N GLU A 610 -5.51 -7.50 31.57
CA GLU A 610 -5.87 -6.32 32.39
C GLU A 610 -4.88 -6.10 33.55
N ALA A 611 -4.38 -7.18 34.17
CA ALA A 611 -3.39 -7.08 35.24
C ALA A 611 -2.05 -6.49 34.75
N GLU A 612 -1.64 -6.84 33.53
CA GLU A 612 -0.46 -6.25 32.88
C GLU A 612 -0.65 -4.76 32.62
N VAL A 613 -1.84 -4.36 32.15
CA VAL A 613 -2.19 -2.96 31.94
C VAL A 613 -2.18 -2.19 33.26
N GLU A 614 -2.79 -2.71 34.32
CA GLU A 614 -2.80 -2.04 35.63
C GLU A 614 -1.39 -1.89 36.21
N ARG A 615 -0.53 -2.91 36.07
CA ARG A 615 0.89 -2.76 36.46
C ARG A 615 1.58 -1.68 35.62
N ALA A 616 1.35 -1.66 34.31
CA ALA A 616 1.95 -0.67 33.43
C ALA A 616 1.47 0.76 33.70
N LYS A 617 0.21 0.94 34.12
CA LYS A 617 -0.34 2.24 34.51
C LYS A 617 0.42 2.86 35.68
N VAL A 618 0.81 2.06 36.68
CA VAL A 618 1.57 2.55 37.83
C VAL A 618 2.93 3.08 37.40
N VAL A 619 3.66 2.31 36.59
CA VAL A 619 4.98 2.73 36.09
C VAL A 619 4.86 3.91 35.13
N HIS A 620 3.88 3.90 34.22
CA HIS A 620 3.61 5.00 33.31
C HIS A 620 3.35 6.30 34.08
N ALA A 621 2.43 6.28 35.05
CA ALA A 621 2.11 7.46 35.85
C ALA A 621 3.31 8.00 36.65
N ALA A 622 4.22 7.13 37.08
CA ALA A 622 5.42 7.53 37.82
C ALA A 622 6.48 8.21 36.94
N HIS A 623 6.57 7.85 35.65
CA HIS A 623 7.71 8.22 34.79
C HIS A 623 7.35 9.07 33.56
N VAL A 624 6.06 9.16 33.19
CA VAL A 624 5.65 9.78 31.92
C VAL A 624 6.10 11.23 31.78
N ASP A 625 6.05 12.02 32.86
CA ASP A 625 6.46 13.43 32.81
C ASP A 625 7.97 13.60 32.66
N GLU A 626 8.77 12.78 33.34
CA GLU A 626 10.23 12.77 33.16
C GLU A 626 10.58 12.37 31.73
N LEU A 627 9.99 11.28 31.25
CA LEU A 627 10.27 10.72 29.93
C LEU A 627 9.86 11.68 28.80
N MET A 628 8.70 12.33 28.92
CA MET A 628 8.24 13.34 27.95
C MET A 628 9.13 14.58 27.90
N ASN A 629 9.87 14.89 28.98
CA ASN A 629 10.81 16.00 29.02
C ASN A 629 12.20 15.64 28.46
N MET A 630 12.46 14.36 28.14
CA MET A 630 13.72 13.97 27.52
C MET A 630 13.81 14.45 26.06
N ALA A 631 14.99 14.93 25.68
CA ALA A 631 15.25 15.35 24.30
C ALA A 631 14.92 14.23 23.31
N GLY A 632 14.26 14.56 22.20
CA GLY A 632 13.90 13.61 21.15
C GLY A 632 12.65 12.77 21.42
N VAL A 633 12.15 12.70 22.66
CA VAL A 633 10.87 12.04 22.98
C VAL A 633 9.72 12.93 22.53
N GLN A 634 8.75 12.31 21.84
CA GLN A 634 7.51 12.97 21.40
C GLN A 634 6.25 12.24 21.90
N GLY A 635 6.41 11.09 22.54
CA GLY A 635 5.29 10.42 23.17
C GLY A 635 5.69 9.27 24.08
N VAL A 636 4.87 9.00 25.08
CA VAL A 636 5.05 7.91 26.05
C VAL A 636 3.71 7.28 26.38
N GLY A 637 3.56 5.97 26.18
CA GLY A 637 2.30 5.26 26.42
C GLY A 637 2.50 3.82 26.85
N ILE A 638 1.42 3.04 26.84
CA ILE A 638 1.40 1.62 27.24
C ILE A 638 1.13 0.76 26.02
N THR A 639 1.96 -0.25 25.81
CA THR A 639 1.87 -1.21 24.70
C THR A 639 2.22 -2.63 25.20
N SER A 640 2.24 -3.60 24.29
CA SER A 640 2.83 -4.92 24.53
C SER A 640 4.32 -4.93 24.15
N SER A 641 5.13 -5.68 24.90
CA SER A 641 6.46 -6.06 24.48
C SER A 641 6.38 -7.03 23.28
N VAL A 642 7.20 -6.77 22.26
CA VAL A 642 7.44 -7.71 21.16
C VAL A 642 8.51 -8.73 21.55
N ASP A 643 9.43 -8.34 22.43
CA ASP A 643 10.46 -9.23 22.96
C ASP A 643 9.91 -10.25 23.96
N SER A 644 8.83 -9.94 24.69
CA SER A 644 8.13 -10.91 25.54
C SER A 644 6.61 -10.82 25.31
N PRO A 645 6.08 -11.52 24.28
CA PRO A 645 4.66 -11.48 23.98
C PRO A 645 3.80 -11.88 25.19
N GLY A 646 2.82 -11.04 25.54
CA GLY A 646 1.97 -11.17 26.71
C GLY A 646 2.33 -10.23 27.87
N GLU A 647 3.54 -9.67 27.88
CA GLU A 647 3.94 -8.63 28.84
C GLU A 647 3.65 -7.22 28.32
N ALA A 648 3.27 -6.32 29.22
CA ALA A 648 3.20 -4.89 28.92
C ALA A 648 4.60 -4.25 28.83
N ALA A 649 4.69 -3.16 28.08
CA ALA A 649 5.87 -2.31 27.97
C ALA A 649 5.49 -0.83 27.93
N LEU A 650 6.38 0.05 28.39
CA LEU A 650 6.29 1.48 28.10
C LEU A 650 6.72 1.73 26.66
N MET A 651 5.79 2.21 25.84
CA MET A 651 6.10 2.71 24.51
C MET A 651 6.74 4.10 24.64
N ILE A 652 7.90 4.28 24.02
CA ILE A 652 8.61 5.56 23.90
C ILE A 652 8.70 5.90 22.41
N PHE A 653 7.94 6.93 22.01
CA PHE A 653 7.97 7.47 20.66
C PHE A 653 9.09 8.50 20.57
N LEU A 654 10.04 8.24 19.68
CA LEU A 654 11.19 9.10 19.42
C LEU A 654 11.07 9.76 18.05
N ILE A 655 11.64 10.96 17.94
CA ILE A 655 11.74 11.68 16.67
C ILE A 655 13.01 11.20 15.96
N ARG A 656 12.82 10.55 14.82
CA ARG A 656 13.92 10.01 14.00
C ARG A 656 14.97 11.09 13.71
N GLY A 657 16.23 10.75 13.96
CA GLY A 657 17.38 11.63 13.69
C GLY A 657 17.60 12.76 14.70
N VAL A 658 16.78 12.85 15.76
CA VAL A 658 17.02 13.77 16.87
C VAL A 658 17.79 13.04 17.96
N ALA A 659 18.92 13.59 18.40
CA ALA A 659 19.70 13.02 19.49
C ALA A 659 18.89 12.97 20.80
N HIS A 660 18.98 11.84 21.51
CA HIS A 660 18.31 11.61 22.77
C HIS A 660 19.20 10.80 23.72
N PRO A 661 19.01 10.89 25.05
CA PRO A 661 19.62 9.97 26.00
C PRO A 661 19.25 8.50 25.72
N THR A 662 20.09 7.56 26.12
CA THR A 662 19.76 6.13 26.03
C THR A 662 18.49 5.82 26.83
N ILE A 663 17.55 5.09 26.21
CA ILE A 663 16.34 4.63 26.88
C ILE A 663 16.67 3.33 27.63
N PRO A 664 16.51 3.28 28.97
CA PRO A 664 16.78 2.07 29.74
C PRO A 664 15.93 0.90 29.24
N PRO A 665 16.47 -0.34 29.18
CA PRO A 665 15.69 -1.49 28.71
C PRO A 665 14.50 -1.86 29.60
N VAL A 666 14.61 -1.54 30.89
CA VAL A 666 13.58 -1.78 31.91
C VAL A 666 13.51 -0.56 32.83
N ILE A 667 12.28 -0.14 33.18
CA ILE A 667 11.98 0.92 34.16
C ILE A 667 11.02 0.31 35.18
N ASP A 668 11.41 0.28 36.46
CA ASP A 668 10.64 -0.31 37.58
C ASP A 668 10.06 -1.70 37.28
N GLY A 669 10.88 -2.56 36.64
CA GLY A 669 10.51 -3.92 36.27
C GLY A 669 9.64 -4.05 35.01
N LEU A 670 9.28 -2.93 34.38
CA LEU A 670 8.54 -2.90 33.12
C LEU A 670 9.48 -2.68 31.94
N ARG A 671 9.35 -3.49 30.89
CA ARG A 671 10.13 -3.32 29.66
C ARG A 671 9.83 -1.98 29.00
N THR A 672 10.82 -1.40 28.32
CA THR A 672 10.61 -0.27 27.43
C THR A 672 10.59 -0.73 25.98
N ARG A 673 9.86 -0.02 25.13
CA ARG A 673 9.82 -0.26 23.70
C ARG A 673 9.94 1.07 22.97
N VAL A 674 10.84 1.13 22.00
CA VAL A 674 11.18 2.33 21.25
C VAL A 674 10.58 2.27 19.85
N ARG A 675 9.98 3.37 19.43
CA ARG A 675 9.49 3.58 18.06
C ARG A 675 9.95 4.94 17.54
N GLU A 676 10.82 4.90 16.53
CA GLU A 676 11.31 6.10 15.85
C GLU A 676 10.48 6.44 14.62
N SER A 677 9.84 7.61 14.63
CA SER A 677 9.02 8.09 13.53
C SER A 677 9.35 9.55 13.16
N SER A 678 8.73 10.06 12.11
CA SER A 678 8.58 11.49 11.92
C SER A 678 7.80 12.11 13.10
N ARG A 679 7.83 13.44 13.21
CA ARG A 679 7.08 14.17 14.24
C ARG A 679 5.58 13.92 14.09
N PHE A 680 4.87 13.72 15.20
CA PHE A 680 3.41 13.76 15.20
C PHE A 680 2.91 15.15 14.79
N ARG A 681 2.02 15.18 13.82
CA ARG A 681 1.48 16.41 13.21
C ARG A 681 -0.01 16.30 12.97
N ALA A 682 -0.68 17.44 13.08
CA ALA A 682 -2.01 17.64 12.54
C ALA A 682 -1.92 18.53 11.29
N GLY A 683 -2.64 18.17 10.22
CA GLY A 683 -2.60 18.89 8.94
C GLY A 683 -1.43 18.50 8.03
N LEU A 684 -1.14 19.34 7.02
CA LEU A 684 -0.10 19.08 6.02
C LEU A 684 1.31 19.21 6.61
N ASP A 685 2.23 18.38 6.12
CA ASP A 685 3.66 18.59 6.35
C ASP A 685 4.24 19.54 5.28
N HIS A 686 5.26 20.33 5.66
CA HIS A 686 5.92 21.31 4.80
C HIS A 686 6.64 20.71 3.58
N THR A 687 6.60 19.39 3.38
CA THR A 687 7.21 18.71 2.23
C THR A 687 6.22 18.49 1.09
N GLN A 688 4.92 18.72 1.33
CA GLN A 688 3.86 18.60 0.34
C GLN A 688 3.56 19.96 -0.31
N PRO A 689 3.74 20.13 -1.64
CA PRO A 689 3.30 21.36 -2.32
C PRO A 689 1.81 21.64 -2.09
N GLN A 690 1.53 22.88 -1.73
CA GLN A 690 0.19 23.36 -1.39
C GLN A 690 -0.79 23.16 -2.55
N HIS A 691 -2.02 22.72 -2.26
CA HIS A 691 -3.17 22.77 -3.19
C HIS A 691 -3.53 24.24 -3.46
N GLY A 692 -2.72 24.92 -4.25
CA GLY A 692 -2.84 26.33 -4.58
C GLY A 692 -3.56 26.54 -5.90
N CYS A 693 -4.75 27.14 -5.89
CA CYS A 693 -5.33 27.70 -7.12
C CYS A 693 -4.77 29.11 -7.35
N PRO A 694 -4.44 29.52 -8.58
CA PRO A 694 -4.13 30.92 -8.85
C PRO A 694 -5.38 31.76 -8.58
N VAL A 695 -5.22 32.84 -7.82
CA VAL A 695 -6.33 33.77 -7.55
C VAL A 695 -6.72 34.44 -8.87
N LEU A 696 -7.93 34.16 -9.36
CA LEU A 696 -8.49 34.86 -10.52
C LEU A 696 -8.60 36.34 -10.20
N LYS A 697 -7.79 37.19 -10.85
CA LYS A 697 -7.94 38.64 -10.77
C LYS A 697 -9.31 38.98 -11.35
N ALA A 698 -10.18 39.57 -10.54
CA ALA A 698 -11.45 40.11 -11.01
C ALA A 698 -11.18 41.02 -12.22
N ALA A 699 -11.78 40.68 -13.37
CA ALA A 699 -11.75 41.55 -14.52
C ALA A 699 -12.36 42.89 -14.08
N LYS A 700 -11.59 43.97 -14.12
CA LYS A 700 -12.15 45.32 -13.98
C LYS A 700 -13.15 45.47 -15.11
N THR A 701 -14.44 45.44 -14.79
CA THR A 701 -15.49 45.95 -15.67
C THR A 701 -15.18 47.43 -15.89
N GLN A 702 -14.48 47.73 -17.00
CA GLN A 702 -14.50 49.07 -17.55
C GLN A 702 -15.95 49.34 -17.96
N GLN A 703 -16.70 49.98 -17.06
CA GLN A 703 -17.90 50.70 -17.46
C GLN A 703 -17.45 51.80 -18.42
N SER A 704 -17.64 51.55 -19.72
CA SER A 704 -17.59 52.60 -20.73
C SER A 704 -18.59 53.69 -20.35
N PRO A 705 -18.18 54.97 -20.27
CA PRO A 705 -19.12 56.06 -20.00
C PRO A 705 -20.14 56.14 -21.12
N ALA A 706 -21.42 56.15 -20.76
CA ALA A 706 -22.51 56.41 -21.69
C ALA A 706 -22.29 57.77 -22.37
N THR A 707 -22.16 57.77 -23.69
CA THR A 707 -22.17 58.97 -24.51
C THR A 707 -23.57 59.58 -24.47
N GLY A 708 -23.77 60.56 -23.60
CA GLY A 708 -24.93 61.44 -23.62
C GLY A 708 -24.82 62.44 -24.78
N THR A 709 -25.63 62.24 -25.81
CA THR A 709 -25.87 63.25 -26.86
C THR A 709 -26.78 64.34 -26.33
N LYS A 710 -26.26 65.58 -26.25
CA LYS A 710 -27.06 66.81 -26.13
C LYS A 710 -27.59 67.21 -27.52
N PRO A 711 -28.86 67.62 -27.66
CA PRO A 711 -29.37 68.20 -28.90
C PRO A 711 -28.97 69.67 -29.03
N GLN A 712 -28.59 70.11 -30.24
CA GLN A 712 -28.57 71.52 -30.62
C GLN A 712 -29.32 71.65 -31.95
N HIS A 713 -30.47 72.33 -31.88
CA HIS A 713 -31.39 72.75 -32.95
C HIS A 713 -31.90 71.70 -33.95
#